data_AF-A0A150WSG6-F1
#
_entry.id   AF-A0A150WSG6-F1
#
_cell.length_a   1.000
_cell.length_b   1.000
_cell.length_c   1.000
_cell.angle_alpha   90.00
_cell.angle_beta   90.00
_cell.angle_gamma   90.00
#
_symmetry.space_group_name_H-M   'P 1'
#
loop_
_entity.id
_entity.type
_entity.pdbx_description
1 polymer ?
#
loop_
_entity_poly.entity_id
_entity_poly.type
_entity_poly.pdbx_seq_one_letter_code
_entity_poly.pdbx_strand_id
1 'polypeptide(L)'
;MKKTFQLIIFSIFILSACAPAVEERDFGQAKQGFGPKTQDIDLSSDLRAFENEPVQLSWQGVVSTDSYFRQAENIVLLGQALQDSDLSQKGVSWIRHFYQQPQVTSYVDMAQSPFAAMAAAYTQTEVMGSLNQVADELAASRKTLNSTILNMGKRHPWPAKPTPLGTALQQVEDFTQNVLKAIPQMNLPAIISEGVSAELKKQTTPMFQQAQKSIVRLDEARSLSQTLKALDEALAQFGFEVPKTLRTSLQQGRQLGRSIDAAKDAQGGLTVLVDVWRMLSAQERASYFKPLSSSLYDFLSKQSDKDLQCLRTEGCSGGLFNGIAKKLFILPEIKKYGISQLQNEMNVKTKAYVLTDVRRYAQSYLPQIPGIFAQRIDAGLMKEASRLSSVQKDYPGYFGTLLSSWGKGKMPSQGGKIYGFETSNIQINLKSGSGLSLQASGAVEDLKAPTAGTSMSVNSLLMAHSPSGDSLAFQSALSQINKLISIGGYRDTNDKLIPALLSPVGHEKTPLDLMNFSANLNSYRIPDKIKLRDAFHANQNITYAKDFSASAFADQIKGLSEMLRITADWKNTSYDHLVGHIKAQELTNEIQSEALNRSLFPKDMLFALNIADVAVLLQDITKRATPVFLVSVDNNIVWADQYSTSDETAVMGGIVDIKDGKKSNIVRSKDVAQFLVAIATFLEATEGLENTRSPLLLEKDANGDTPLSLLRQGRADLKLLVVALANFISNQLVSENALIQSQYYLHQMTRSNNPVYNVEEQVISIRALLKAWQISKIDAYIWSAQEIYFAMNKQLFDGQEKFYLNGDKSALDFPMKVNTLLALMELKPHLPRASQIQLEKIAAPWLASLRSL
;
A
#
# COMPACT_ATOMS: atom_id res chain seq x y z
N MET A 1 9.87 67.57 4.47
CA MET A 1 9.50 66.46 5.37
C MET A 1 10.24 65.13 5.15
N LYS A 2 11.12 64.95 4.14
CA LYS A 2 12.03 63.78 4.06
C LYS A 2 13.42 64.00 4.68
N LYS A 3 13.87 65.24 4.88
CA LYS A 3 15.17 65.55 5.53
C LYS A 3 15.11 65.63 7.06
N THR A 4 13.93 65.82 7.65
CA THR A 4 13.75 65.92 9.11
C THR A 4 13.70 64.54 9.78
N PHE A 5 13.28 63.50 9.06
CA PHE A 5 13.21 62.12 9.58
C PHE A 5 14.58 61.41 9.60
N GLN A 6 15.47 61.75 8.66
CA GLN A 6 16.86 61.26 8.66
C GLN A 6 17.70 61.88 9.79
N LEU A 7 17.40 63.13 10.18
CA LEU A 7 18.13 63.78 11.28
C LEU A 7 17.78 63.19 12.65
N ILE A 8 16.54 62.73 12.85
CA ILE A 8 16.11 62.11 14.12
C ILE A 8 16.72 60.71 14.29
N ILE A 9 16.87 59.94 13.21
CA ILE A 9 17.53 58.62 13.26
C ILE A 9 19.04 58.78 13.49
N PHE A 10 19.69 59.81 12.92
CA PHE A 10 21.12 60.06 13.16
C PHE A 10 21.42 60.57 14.58
N SER A 11 20.51 61.35 15.18
CA SER A 11 20.65 61.83 16.56
C SER A 11 20.44 60.75 17.63
N ILE A 12 19.66 59.69 17.33
CA ILE A 12 19.48 58.55 18.24
C ILE A 12 20.75 57.67 18.29
N PHE A 13 21.55 57.63 17.22
CA PHE A 13 22.83 56.90 17.20
C PHE A 13 23.99 57.64 17.87
N ILE A 14 23.91 58.97 18.04
CA ILE A 14 25.00 59.78 18.61
C ILE A 14 24.89 59.93 20.15
N LEU A 15 23.73 59.66 20.75
CA LEU A 15 23.54 59.76 22.21
C LEU A 15 23.77 58.45 22.98
N SER A 16 24.09 57.34 22.31
CA SER A 16 24.56 56.10 22.96
C SER A 16 26.09 56.03 23.13
N ALA A 17 26.81 57.12 22.81
CA ALA A 17 28.27 57.21 22.90
C ALA A 17 28.72 58.18 24.00
N CYS A 18 28.23 58.00 25.23
CA CYS A 18 28.75 58.61 26.46
C CYS A 18 28.40 57.73 27.66
N ALA A 19 28.83 56.47 27.64
CA ALA A 19 29.06 55.70 28.86
C ALA A 19 30.58 55.75 29.13
N PRO A 20 31.01 55.89 30.39
CA PRO A 20 32.43 55.96 30.71
C PRO A 20 33.14 54.73 30.15
N ALA A 21 34.29 54.94 29.52
CA ALA A 21 35.17 53.87 29.09
C ALA A 21 35.42 52.94 30.28
N VAL A 22 34.80 51.77 30.25
CA VAL A 22 35.29 50.65 31.04
C VAL A 22 36.64 50.38 30.44
N GLU A 23 37.70 50.63 31.20
CA GLU A 23 39.03 50.11 30.89
C GLU A 23 38.83 48.68 30.39
N GLU A 24 39.22 48.42 29.13
CA GLU A 24 39.57 47.07 28.73
C GLU A 24 40.67 46.65 29.71
N ARG A 25 40.25 46.02 30.81
CA ARG A 25 41.02 44.94 31.37
C ARG A 25 41.14 43.98 30.20
N ASP A 26 42.29 44.04 29.54
CA ASP A 26 42.86 42.93 28.82
C ASP A 26 42.88 41.77 29.83
N PHE A 27 41.75 41.07 29.91
CA PHE A 27 41.72 39.70 30.37
C PHE A 27 42.41 38.94 29.26
N GLY A 28 43.74 39.04 29.18
CA GLY A 28 44.55 38.18 28.34
C GLY A 28 44.01 36.79 28.55
N GLN A 29 43.60 36.14 27.45
CA GLN A 29 42.86 34.88 27.40
C GLN A 29 42.74 34.24 28.76
N ALA A 30 41.54 34.25 29.37
CA ALA A 30 41.30 33.59 30.65
C ALA A 30 42.10 32.29 30.66
N LYS A 31 43.16 32.23 31.49
CA LYS A 31 43.99 31.04 31.60
C LYS A 31 42.99 29.94 31.93
N GLN A 32 42.71 29.06 30.96
CA GLN A 32 41.87 27.89 31.13
C GLN A 32 42.60 27.02 32.15
N GLY A 33 42.38 27.31 33.44
CA GLY A 33 42.91 26.54 34.56
C GLY A 33 42.11 25.27 34.80
N PHE A 34 40.91 25.19 34.20
CA PHE A 34 40.00 24.05 34.22
C PHE A 34 39.78 23.55 32.79
N GLY A 35 39.95 22.24 32.58
CA GLY A 35 40.01 21.57 31.27
C GLY A 35 41.37 20.90 31.03
N PRO A 36 41.45 19.94 30.09
CA PRO A 36 42.69 19.21 29.81
C PRO A 36 43.80 20.16 29.33
N LYS A 37 45.01 20.01 29.88
CA LYS A 37 46.14 20.91 29.59
C LYS A 37 46.90 20.44 28.36
N THR A 38 47.55 21.36 27.66
CA THR A 38 48.45 21.04 26.54
C THR A 38 49.60 20.10 26.92
N GLN A 39 49.93 20.00 28.22
CA GLN A 39 50.95 19.10 28.76
C GLN A 39 50.46 17.63 28.83
N ASP A 40 49.15 17.39 28.75
CA ASP A 40 48.54 16.06 28.73
C ASP A 40 48.57 15.44 27.31
N ILE A 41 49.02 16.21 26.31
CA ILE A 41 49.20 15.78 24.93
C ILE A 41 50.52 15.02 24.80
N ASP A 42 50.53 13.74 25.20
CA ASP A 42 51.65 12.85 24.91
C ASP A 42 51.59 12.40 23.45
N LEU A 43 52.35 13.08 22.59
CA LEU A 43 52.48 12.72 21.18
C LEU A 43 53.38 11.49 21.08
N SER A 44 52.80 10.30 20.86
CA SER A 44 53.58 9.09 20.61
C SER A 44 54.63 9.34 19.51
N SER A 45 55.90 9.25 19.87
CA SER A 45 57.05 9.49 18.98
C SER A 45 57.03 8.59 17.75
N ASP A 46 56.40 7.42 17.87
CA ASP A 46 56.35 6.37 16.86
C ASP A 46 55.46 6.77 15.67
N LEU A 47 54.55 7.74 15.86
CA LEU A 47 53.66 8.28 14.82
C LEU A 47 54.36 9.13 13.75
N ARG A 48 55.67 9.37 13.87
CA ARG A 48 56.45 10.11 12.87
C ARG A 48 56.82 9.27 11.64
N ALA A 49 56.71 7.94 11.71
CA ALA A 49 57.17 7.00 10.66
C ALA A 49 56.05 6.27 9.90
N PHE A 50 54.79 6.71 10.00
CA PHE A 50 53.67 6.02 9.35
C PHE A 50 53.60 6.32 7.85
N GLU A 51 53.78 5.27 7.04
CA GLU A 51 53.41 5.29 5.62
C GLU A 51 51.90 5.12 5.45
N ASN A 52 51.30 5.77 4.45
CA ASN A 52 49.86 5.77 4.18
C ASN A 52 49.35 4.48 3.52
N GLU A 53 50.01 3.33 3.76
CA GLU A 53 49.62 2.08 3.12
C GLU A 53 48.29 1.54 3.69
N PRO A 54 47.34 1.10 2.84
CA PRO A 54 46.11 0.47 3.31
C PRO A 54 46.40 -0.80 4.11
N VAL A 55 45.79 -0.91 5.29
CA VAL A 55 45.82 -2.13 6.12
C VAL A 55 44.84 -3.19 5.61
N GLN A 56 45.16 -4.48 5.79
CA GLN A 56 44.23 -5.54 5.44
C GLN A 56 43.05 -5.58 6.41
N LEU A 57 41.83 -5.51 5.86
CA LEU A 57 40.60 -5.65 6.62
C LEU A 57 40.04 -7.05 6.41
N SER A 58 39.67 -7.70 7.51
CA SER A 58 38.92 -8.96 7.48
C SER A 58 37.85 -8.98 8.55
N TRP A 59 36.68 -9.51 8.20
CA TRP A 59 35.59 -9.80 9.11
C TRP A 59 34.89 -11.08 8.67
N GLN A 60 35.08 -12.14 9.45
CA GLN A 60 34.56 -13.46 9.11
C GLN A 60 33.98 -14.13 10.35
N GLY A 61 32.85 -14.81 10.18
CA GLY A 61 32.21 -15.58 11.25
C GLY A 61 30.70 -15.44 11.26
N VAL A 62 30.06 -16.10 12.22
CA VAL A 62 28.65 -15.85 12.53
C VAL A 62 28.57 -14.60 13.39
N VAL A 63 27.86 -13.59 12.90
CA VAL A 63 27.67 -12.30 13.56
C VAL A 63 26.19 -12.02 13.71
N SER A 64 25.83 -11.23 14.73
CA SER A 64 24.44 -10.80 14.85
C SER A 64 24.10 -9.81 13.75
N THR A 65 22.86 -9.87 13.25
CA THR A 65 22.39 -8.98 12.19
C THR A 65 22.38 -7.51 12.64
N ASP A 66 22.09 -7.27 13.93
CA ASP A 66 22.16 -5.92 14.50
C ASP A 66 23.59 -5.35 14.48
N SER A 67 24.62 -6.17 14.74
CA SER A 67 26.01 -5.75 14.65
C SER A 67 26.36 -5.37 13.21
N TYR A 68 25.94 -6.16 12.23
CA TYR A 68 26.12 -5.85 10.81
C TYR A 68 25.45 -4.53 10.41
N PHE A 69 24.20 -4.33 10.81
CA PHE A 69 23.47 -3.10 10.56
C PHE A 69 24.12 -1.88 11.23
N ARG A 70 24.57 -1.98 12.48
CA ARG A 70 25.34 -0.92 13.15
C ARG A 70 26.62 -0.58 12.39
N GLN A 71 27.34 -1.57 11.85
CA GLN A 71 28.55 -1.29 11.08
C GLN A 71 28.26 -0.60 9.75
N ALA A 72 27.22 -1.03 9.05
CA ALA A 72 26.79 -0.36 7.83
C ALA A 72 26.39 1.10 8.12
N GLU A 73 25.59 1.34 9.16
CA GLU A 73 25.24 2.68 9.63
C GLU A 73 26.48 3.50 10.03
N ASN A 74 27.39 2.93 10.81
CA ASN A 74 28.60 3.63 11.25
C ASN A 74 29.49 4.03 10.07
N ILE A 75 29.58 3.22 9.01
CA ILE A 75 30.29 3.57 7.78
C ILE A 75 29.60 4.75 7.08
N VAL A 76 28.26 4.78 7.03
CA VAL A 76 27.50 5.92 6.49
C VAL A 76 27.80 7.20 7.29
N LEU A 77 27.68 7.14 8.61
CA LEU A 77 27.92 8.28 9.50
C LEU A 77 29.37 8.77 9.44
N LEU A 78 30.33 7.85 9.32
CA LEU A 78 31.75 8.17 9.17
C LEU A 78 32.01 8.91 7.85
N GLY A 79 31.38 8.45 6.76
CA GLY A 79 31.41 9.15 5.48
C GLY A 79 30.84 10.56 5.58
N GLN A 80 29.70 10.73 6.26
CA GLN A 80 29.10 12.06 6.48
C GLN A 80 29.99 12.98 7.32
N ALA A 81 30.57 12.47 8.41
CA ALA A 81 31.48 13.24 9.27
C ALA A 81 32.74 13.71 8.52
N LEU A 82 33.21 12.92 7.55
CA LEU A 82 34.36 13.22 6.70
C LEU A 82 34.01 13.98 5.41
N GLN A 83 32.72 14.20 5.13
CA GLN A 83 32.22 14.71 3.84
C GLN A 83 32.67 13.83 2.65
N ASP A 84 32.71 12.51 2.86
CA ASP A 84 33.11 11.47 1.92
C ASP A 84 31.87 10.70 1.42
N SER A 85 31.41 11.04 0.21
CA SER A 85 30.23 10.42 -0.39
C SER A 85 30.45 8.96 -0.73
N ASP A 86 31.66 8.57 -1.13
CA ASP A 86 31.96 7.21 -1.57
C ASP A 86 31.92 6.25 -0.38
N LEU A 87 32.51 6.67 0.74
CA LEU A 87 32.42 5.92 1.99
C LEU A 87 30.97 5.82 2.49
N SER A 88 30.21 6.92 2.38
CA SER A 88 28.78 6.91 2.74
C SER A 88 28.00 5.90 1.88
N GLN A 89 28.22 5.90 0.57
CA GLN A 89 27.59 4.96 -0.36
C GLN A 89 28.05 3.52 -0.13
N LYS A 90 29.27 3.30 0.37
CA LYS A 90 29.73 1.97 0.75
C LYS A 90 28.87 1.37 1.86
N GLY A 91 28.58 2.13 2.92
CA GLY A 91 27.69 1.69 3.99
C GLY A 91 26.27 1.39 3.48
N VAL A 92 25.74 2.22 2.57
CA VAL A 92 24.45 1.95 1.91
C VAL A 92 24.50 0.68 1.06
N SER A 93 25.61 0.44 0.34
CA SER A 93 25.78 -0.76 -0.49
C SER A 93 25.77 -2.05 0.33
N TRP A 94 26.25 -2.01 1.58
CA TRP A 94 26.17 -3.14 2.50
C TRP A 94 24.72 -3.48 2.84
N ILE A 95 23.92 -2.48 3.20
CA ILE A 95 22.49 -2.65 3.45
C ILE A 95 21.79 -3.24 2.21
N ARG A 96 22.11 -2.74 1.02
CA ARG A 96 21.59 -3.29 -0.25
C ARG A 96 21.98 -4.75 -0.46
N HIS A 97 23.25 -5.07 -0.25
CA HIS A 97 23.77 -6.42 -0.42
C HIS A 97 23.12 -7.42 0.53
N PHE A 98 22.79 -6.99 1.76
CA PHE A 98 22.03 -7.79 2.72
C PHE A 98 20.67 -8.20 2.15
N TYR A 99 19.80 -7.25 1.75
CA TYR A 99 18.46 -7.58 1.27
C TYR A 99 18.42 -8.32 -0.09
N GLN A 100 19.55 -8.37 -0.79
CA GLN A 100 19.70 -9.20 -2.00
C GLN A 100 20.00 -10.67 -1.69
N GLN A 101 20.40 -11.01 -0.46
CA GLN A 101 20.70 -12.38 -0.10
C GLN A 101 19.43 -13.22 0.14
N PRO A 102 19.44 -14.49 -0.28
CA PRO A 102 18.34 -15.39 0.04
C PRO A 102 18.30 -15.66 1.55
N GLN A 103 17.09 -15.80 2.10
CA GLN A 103 16.81 -16.27 3.45
C GLN A 103 17.32 -15.38 4.61
N VAL A 104 17.88 -14.20 4.35
CA VAL A 104 18.24 -13.27 5.45
C VAL A 104 17.05 -12.45 5.96
N THR A 105 15.96 -12.41 5.21
CA THR A 105 14.73 -11.68 5.54
C THR A 105 13.50 -12.55 5.28
N SER A 106 12.48 -12.38 6.10
CA SER A 106 11.16 -13.01 5.88
C SER A 106 10.36 -12.24 4.82
N TYR A 107 9.34 -12.89 4.25
CA TYR A 107 8.48 -12.29 3.23
C TYR A 107 7.03 -12.61 3.48
N VAL A 108 6.14 -11.66 3.17
CA VAL A 108 4.70 -11.86 3.16
C VAL A 108 4.07 -11.12 1.98
N ASP A 109 2.95 -11.61 1.48
CA ASP A 109 2.17 -10.88 0.48
C ASP A 109 1.65 -9.57 1.08
N MET A 110 1.66 -8.48 0.29
CA MET A 110 1.18 -7.17 0.75
C MET A 110 -0.25 -7.23 1.34
N ALA A 111 -1.10 -8.10 0.80
CA ALA A 111 -2.48 -8.31 1.26
C ALA A 111 -2.61 -8.95 2.65
N GLN A 112 -1.55 -9.61 3.13
CA GLN A 112 -1.48 -10.27 4.43
C GLN A 112 -0.63 -9.46 5.44
N SER A 113 -0.24 -8.25 5.07
CA SER A 113 0.60 -7.39 5.88
C SER A 113 -0.19 -6.71 7.02
N PRO A 114 0.47 -6.32 8.13
CA PRO A 114 -0.14 -5.53 9.20
C PRO A 114 -0.89 -4.28 8.70
N PHE A 115 -0.33 -3.56 7.73
CA PHE A 115 -0.97 -2.41 7.08
C PHE A 115 -2.29 -2.79 6.42
N ALA A 116 -2.34 -3.91 5.68
CA ALA A 116 -3.55 -4.34 5.00
C ALA A 116 -4.68 -4.63 6.00
N ALA A 117 -4.34 -5.33 7.09
CA ALA A 117 -5.30 -5.67 8.13
C ALA A 117 -5.79 -4.43 8.90
N MET A 118 -4.86 -3.55 9.31
CA MET A 118 -5.19 -2.30 10.01
C MET A 118 -6.01 -1.35 9.13
N ALA A 119 -5.64 -1.18 7.85
CA ALA A 119 -6.36 -0.32 6.93
C ALA A 119 -7.79 -0.84 6.69
N ALA A 120 -7.96 -2.15 6.49
CA ALA A 120 -9.29 -2.76 6.36
C ALA A 120 -10.13 -2.55 7.62
N ALA A 121 -9.55 -2.73 8.81
CA ALA A 121 -10.27 -2.53 10.08
C ALA A 121 -10.71 -1.07 10.24
N TYR A 122 -9.81 -0.12 9.99
CA TYR A 122 -10.07 1.32 10.14
C TYR A 122 -11.18 1.82 9.20
N THR A 123 -11.25 1.31 7.96
CA THR A 123 -12.23 1.76 6.97
C THR A 123 -13.54 0.96 6.97
N GLN A 124 -13.61 -0.18 7.66
CA GLN A 124 -14.75 -1.10 7.58
C GLN A 124 -16.07 -0.42 7.95
N THR A 125 -16.14 0.30 9.07
CA THR A 125 -17.41 0.91 9.54
C THR A 125 -17.95 1.92 8.53
N GLU A 126 -17.09 2.82 8.03
CA GLU A 126 -17.47 3.84 7.04
C GLU A 126 -17.89 3.20 5.71
N VAL A 127 -17.13 2.20 5.24
CA VAL A 127 -17.42 1.51 3.98
C VAL A 127 -18.71 0.71 4.10
N MET A 128 -18.94 -0.01 5.20
CA MET A 128 -20.17 -0.77 5.43
C MET A 128 -21.40 0.14 5.52
N GLY A 129 -21.26 1.31 6.17
CA GLY A 129 -22.30 2.34 6.17
C GLY A 129 -22.65 2.81 4.76
N SER A 130 -21.63 3.11 3.96
CA SER A 130 -21.79 3.54 2.56
C SER A 130 -22.40 2.43 1.68
N LEU A 131 -21.97 1.18 1.84
CA LEU A 131 -22.51 0.03 1.10
C LEU A 131 -23.98 -0.21 1.44
N ASN A 132 -24.38 -0.09 2.71
CA ASN A 132 -25.78 -0.19 3.11
C ASN A 132 -26.63 0.92 2.48
N GLN A 133 -26.15 2.17 2.53
CA GLN A 133 -26.84 3.29 1.90
C GLN A 133 -27.04 3.06 0.40
N VAL A 134 -25.99 2.65 -0.32
CA VAL A 134 -26.06 2.38 -1.76
C VAL A 134 -27.00 1.20 -2.06
N ALA A 135 -27.02 0.16 -1.22
CA ALA A 135 -27.92 -0.97 -1.38
C ALA A 135 -29.40 -0.55 -1.24
N ASP A 136 -29.71 0.30 -0.25
CA ASP A 136 -31.05 0.84 -0.03
C ASP A 136 -31.49 1.77 -1.18
N GLU A 137 -30.59 2.66 -1.60
CA GLU A 137 -30.79 3.54 -2.75
C GLU A 137 -31.06 2.75 -4.04
N LEU A 138 -30.33 1.66 -4.26
CA LEU A 138 -30.50 0.79 -5.42
C LEU A 138 -31.82 0.03 -5.35
N ALA A 139 -32.23 -0.47 -4.18
CA ALA A 139 -33.52 -1.10 -3.98
C ALA A 139 -34.70 -0.15 -4.22
N ALA A 140 -34.60 1.10 -3.76
CA ALA A 140 -35.59 2.15 -4.03
C ALA A 140 -35.62 2.51 -5.52
N SER A 141 -34.45 2.72 -6.14
CA SER A 141 -34.33 3.07 -7.55
C SER A 141 -34.91 2.02 -8.48
N ARG A 142 -34.74 0.72 -8.17
CA ARG A 142 -35.36 -0.38 -8.91
C ARG A 142 -36.88 -0.27 -8.97
N LYS A 143 -37.53 0.03 -7.83
CA LYS A 143 -38.99 0.21 -7.77
C LYS A 143 -39.44 1.40 -8.61
N THR A 144 -38.73 2.53 -8.51
CA THR A 144 -39.03 3.75 -9.27
C THR A 144 -38.84 3.54 -10.77
N LEU A 145 -37.73 2.94 -11.20
CA LEU A 145 -37.44 2.64 -12.61
C LEU A 145 -38.50 1.70 -13.19
N ASN A 146 -38.78 0.59 -12.51
CA ASN A 146 -39.73 -0.41 -12.99
C ASN A 146 -41.14 0.20 -13.13
N SER A 147 -41.65 0.85 -12.07
CA SER A 147 -42.97 1.48 -12.11
C SER A 147 -43.08 2.59 -13.16
N THR A 148 -42.04 3.42 -13.32
CA THR A 148 -42.05 4.51 -14.30
C THR A 148 -42.02 3.99 -15.72
N ILE A 149 -41.14 3.03 -16.03
CA ILE A 149 -41.04 2.41 -17.37
C ILE A 149 -42.35 1.72 -17.75
N LEU A 150 -42.96 0.97 -16.83
CA LEU A 150 -44.26 0.33 -17.07
C LEU A 150 -45.37 1.36 -17.30
N ASN A 151 -45.41 2.44 -16.52
CA ASN A 151 -46.40 3.51 -16.70
C ASN A 151 -46.20 4.30 -18.00
N MET A 152 -44.96 4.57 -18.40
CA MET A 152 -44.65 5.14 -19.72
C MET A 152 -45.11 4.20 -20.82
N GLY A 153 -44.88 2.90 -20.65
CA GLY A 153 -45.33 1.86 -21.57
C GLY A 153 -46.84 1.85 -21.80
N LYS A 154 -47.64 2.03 -20.75
CA LYS A 154 -49.11 2.14 -20.84
C LYS A 154 -49.59 3.40 -21.58
N ARG A 155 -48.81 4.48 -21.53
CA ARG A 155 -49.13 5.77 -22.17
C ARG A 155 -48.54 5.90 -23.58
N HIS A 156 -47.58 5.06 -23.93
CA HIS A 156 -46.94 5.09 -25.24
C HIS A 156 -47.92 4.61 -26.33
N PRO A 157 -48.04 5.33 -27.47
CA PRO A 157 -49.05 5.05 -28.49
C PRO A 157 -48.67 3.85 -29.37
N TRP A 158 -48.66 2.64 -28.80
CA TRP A 158 -48.37 1.42 -29.55
C TRP A 158 -49.37 1.22 -30.71
N PRO A 159 -48.90 0.81 -31.90
CA PRO A 159 -49.78 0.64 -33.05
C PRO A 159 -50.80 -0.48 -32.81
N ALA A 160 -52.09 -0.14 -32.91
CA ALA A 160 -53.21 -1.08 -32.74
C ALA A 160 -53.42 -2.01 -33.96
N LYS A 161 -52.71 -1.77 -35.07
CA LYS A 161 -52.77 -2.56 -36.31
C LYS A 161 -51.35 -2.95 -36.75
N PRO A 162 -51.18 -4.06 -37.50
CA PRO A 162 -49.88 -4.42 -38.06
C PRO A 162 -49.30 -3.30 -38.94
N THR A 163 -48.12 -2.79 -38.59
CA THR A 163 -47.38 -1.76 -39.33
C THR A 163 -46.14 -2.36 -40.01
N PRO A 164 -45.49 -1.65 -40.95
CA PRO A 164 -44.17 -2.04 -41.46
C PRO A 164 -43.16 -2.25 -40.31
N LEU A 165 -42.22 -3.18 -40.49
CA LEU A 165 -41.26 -3.54 -39.44
C LEU A 165 -40.34 -2.38 -39.08
N GLY A 166 -39.95 -1.55 -40.05
CA GLY A 166 -39.20 -0.32 -39.78
C GLY A 166 -39.96 0.66 -38.88
N THR A 167 -41.27 0.81 -39.09
CA THR A 167 -42.12 1.62 -38.20
C THR A 167 -42.22 1.02 -36.81
N ALA A 168 -42.35 -0.31 -36.69
CA ALA A 168 -42.37 -0.98 -35.40
C ALA A 168 -41.04 -0.82 -34.64
N LEU A 169 -39.90 -0.91 -35.34
CA LEU A 169 -38.58 -0.66 -34.76
C LEU A 169 -38.44 0.79 -34.29
N GLN A 170 -38.89 1.76 -35.10
CA GLN A 170 -38.89 3.17 -34.72
C GLN A 170 -39.70 3.42 -33.45
N GLN A 171 -40.88 2.80 -33.27
CA GLN A 171 -41.66 2.94 -32.04
C GLN A 171 -40.90 2.42 -30.80
N VAL A 172 -40.15 1.31 -30.94
CA VAL A 172 -39.32 0.78 -29.85
C VAL A 172 -38.12 1.69 -29.56
N GLU A 173 -37.51 2.26 -30.60
CA GLU A 173 -36.43 3.23 -30.45
C GLU A 173 -36.92 4.52 -29.79
N ASP A 174 -38.06 5.07 -30.23
CA ASP A 174 -38.71 6.25 -29.65
C ASP A 174 -39.07 6.01 -28.17
N PHE A 175 -39.62 4.83 -27.84
CA PHE A 175 -39.86 4.45 -26.45
C PHE A 175 -38.56 4.41 -25.64
N THR A 176 -37.50 3.81 -26.18
CA THR A 176 -36.18 3.73 -25.53
C THR A 176 -35.58 5.13 -25.30
N GLN A 177 -35.69 6.03 -26.28
CA GLN A 177 -35.23 7.41 -26.16
C GLN A 177 -36.05 8.17 -25.11
N ASN A 178 -37.35 7.93 -25.03
CA ASN A 178 -38.19 8.51 -23.99
C ASN A 178 -37.79 8.00 -22.61
N VAL A 179 -37.51 6.71 -22.45
CA VAL A 179 -36.98 6.15 -21.19
C VAL A 179 -35.66 6.81 -20.82
N LEU A 180 -34.71 6.92 -21.76
CA LEU A 180 -33.43 7.58 -21.54
C LEU A 180 -33.57 9.06 -21.13
N LYS A 181 -34.55 9.79 -21.70
CA LYS A 181 -34.85 11.17 -21.31
C LYS A 181 -35.53 11.28 -19.95
N ALA A 182 -36.31 10.26 -19.58
CA ALA A 182 -37.03 10.23 -18.32
C ALA A 182 -36.13 9.88 -17.13
N ILE A 183 -35.10 9.03 -17.30
CA ILE A 183 -34.23 8.56 -16.20
C ILE A 183 -33.67 9.71 -15.35
N PRO A 184 -33.09 10.80 -15.92
CA PRO A 184 -32.61 11.93 -15.13
C PRO A 184 -33.70 12.68 -14.34
N GLN A 185 -34.97 12.51 -14.72
CA GLN A 185 -36.13 13.18 -14.10
C GLN A 185 -36.79 12.31 -13.01
N MET A 186 -36.32 11.07 -12.80
CA MET A 186 -36.91 10.12 -11.84
C MET A 186 -36.45 10.32 -10.39
N ASN A 187 -35.74 11.42 -10.08
CA ASN A 187 -35.14 11.69 -8.76
C ASN A 187 -34.31 10.51 -8.21
N LEU A 188 -33.60 9.82 -9.10
CA LEU A 188 -32.66 8.75 -8.72
C LEU A 188 -31.32 9.36 -8.28
N PRO A 189 -30.56 8.70 -7.40
CA PRO A 189 -29.18 9.07 -7.14
C PRO A 189 -28.38 9.18 -8.44
N ALA A 190 -27.52 10.21 -8.54
CA ALA A 190 -26.82 10.55 -9.78
C ALA A 190 -26.04 9.36 -10.35
N ILE A 191 -25.30 8.62 -9.50
CA ILE A 191 -24.54 7.42 -9.86
C ILE A 191 -25.43 6.36 -10.53
N ILE A 192 -26.64 6.13 -10.02
CA ILE A 192 -27.58 5.13 -10.56
C ILE A 192 -28.19 5.64 -11.87
N SER A 193 -28.64 6.90 -11.89
CA SER A 193 -29.23 7.55 -13.07
C SER A 193 -28.27 7.53 -14.27
N GLU A 194 -27.03 7.95 -14.06
CA GLU A 194 -25.98 7.99 -15.08
C GLU A 194 -25.57 6.58 -15.51
N GLY A 195 -25.34 5.68 -14.56
CA GLY A 195 -24.95 4.30 -14.82
C GLY A 195 -25.98 3.53 -15.66
N VAL A 196 -27.26 3.61 -15.28
CA VAL A 196 -28.35 2.98 -16.04
C VAL A 196 -28.47 3.59 -17.43
N SER A 197 -28.40 4.93 -17.55
CA SER A 197 -28.49 5.61 -18.84
C SER A 197 -27.35 5.23 -19.78
N ALA A 198 -26.12 5.15 -19.26
CA ALA A 198 -24.93 4.80 -20.02
C ALA A 198 -24.97 3.35 -20.49
N GLU A 199 -25.26 2.40 -19.60
CA GLU A 199 -25.33 0.98 -19.96
C GLU A 199 -26.49 0.69 -20.91
N LEU A 200 -27.65 1.35 -20.72
CA LEU A 200 -28.77 1.23 -21.64
C LEU A 200 -28.40 1.70 -23.05
N LYS A 201 -27.81 2.89 -23.19
CA LYS A 201 -27.32 3.39 -24.49
C LYS A 201 -26.32 2.43 -25.14
N LYS A 202 -25.37 1.92 -24.34
CA LYS A 202 -24.32 1.00 -24.80
C LYS A 202 -24.90 -0.30 -25.34
N GLN A 203 -25.96 -0.82 -24.74
CA GLN A 203 -26.61 -2.06 -25.21
C GLN A 203 -27.60 -1.82 -26.36
N THR A 204 -28.41 -0.76 -26.32
CA THR A 204 -29.51 -0.58 -27.29
C THR A 204 -29.05 0.02 -28.62
N THR A 205 -28.08 0.93 -28.61
CA THR A 205 -27.61 1.61 -29.84
C THR A 205 -27.11 0.63 -30.91
N PRO A 206 -26.14 -0.27 -30.63
CA PRO A 206 -25.68 -1.24 -31.63
C PRO A 206 -26.80 -2.21 -32.03
N MET A 207 -27.67 -2.58 -31.09
CA MET A 207 -28.80 -3.47 -31.35
C MET A 207 -29.79 -2.86 -32.36
N PHE A 208 -30.15 -1.58 -32.22
CA PHE A 208 -31.05 -0.89 -33.16
C PHE A 208 -30.43 -0.74 -34.55
N GLN A 209 -29.16 -0.36 -34.63
CA GLN A 209 -28.43 -0.30 -35.91
C GLN A 209 -28.42 -1.66 -36.62
N GLN A 210 -28.24 -2.72 -35.84
CA GLN A 210 -28.20 -4.08 -36.35
C GLN A 210 -29.59 -4.55 -36.79
N ALA A 211 -30.64 -4.24 -36.03
CA ALA A 211 -32.03 -4.54 -36.38
C ALA A 211 -32.47 -3.81 -37.65
N GLN A 212 -32.10 -2.53 -37.80
CA GLN A 212 -32.38 -1.75 -38.99
C GLN A 212 -31.74 -2.36 -40.24
N LYS A 213 -30.47 -2.81 -40.15
CA LYS A 213 -29.81 -3.53 -41.25
C LYS A 213 -30.56 -4.81 -41.65
N SER A 214 -31.06 -5.57 -40.68
CA SER A 214 -31.86 -6.78 -40.95
C SER A 214 -33.20 -6.46 -41.60
N ILE A 215 -33.87 -5.37 -41.20
CA ILE A 215 -35.12 -4.91 -41.82
C ILE A 215 -34.88 -4.47 -43.27
N VAL A 216 -33.82 -3.70 -43.54
CA VAL A 216 -33.47 -3.28 -44.91
C VAL A 216 -33.25 -4.50 -45.80
N ARG A 217 -32.50 -5.52 -45.34
CA ARG A 217 -32.31 -6.77 -46.09
C ARG A 217 -33.63 -7.51 -46.36
N LEU A 218 -34.56 -7.50 -45.41
CA LEU A 218 -35.89 -8.09 -45.57
C LEU A 218 -36.73 -7.35 -46.61
N ASP A 219 -36.67 -6.02 -46.62
CA ASP A 219 -37.41 -5.19 -47.57
C ASP A 219 -36.85 -5.34 -49.00
N GLU A 220 -35.52 -5.40 -49.15
CA GLU A 220 -34.79 -5.58 -50.43
C GLU A 220 -34.96 -6.96 -51.07
N ALA A 221 -35.37 -7.98 -50.32
CA ALA A 221 -35.54 -9.34 -50.83
C ALA A 221 -36.60 -9.40 -51.96
N ARG A 222 -36.24 -9.95 -53.12
CA ARG A 222 -37.12 -9.95 -54.31
C ARG A 222 -37.98 -11.21 -54.46
N SER A 223 -37.61 -12.31 -53.80
CA SER A 223 -38.40 -13.56 -53.79
C SER A 223 -38.81 -13.98 -52.38
N LEU A 224 -39.78 -14.89 -52.29
CA LEU A 224 -40.20 -15.50 -51.03
C LEU A 224 -39.02 -16.22 -50.34
N SER A 225 -38.22 -16.97 -51.10
CA SER A 225 -37.03 -17.67 -50.59
C SER A 225 -35.98 -16.71 -50.04
N GLN A 226 -35.72 -15.59 -50.72
CA GLN A 226 -34.81 -14.54 -50.22
C GLN A 226 -35.36 -13.89 -48.94
N THR A 227 -36.66 -13.62 -48.88
CA THR A 227 -37.33 -13.03 -47.71
C THR A 227 -37.21 -13.94 -46.49
N LEU A 228 -37.49 -15.24 -46.67
CA LEU A 228 -37.39 -16.23 -45.60
C LEU A 228 -35.95 -16.47 -45.15
N LYS A 229 -34.98 -16.42 -46.07
CA LYS A 229 -33.54 -16.48 -45.73
C LYS A 229 -33.11 -15.29 -44.90
N ALA A 230 -33.46 -14.07 -45.31
CA ALA A 230 -33.16 -12.86 -44.54
C ALA A 230 -33.83 -12.86 -43.16
N LEU A 231 -35.03 -13.44 -43.05
CA LEU A 231 -35.71 -13.64 -41.77
C LEU A 231 -34.98 -14.66 -40.88
N ASP A 232 -34.54 -15.78 -41.44
CA ASP A 232 -33.79 -16.81 -40.71
C ASP A 232 -32.44 -16.27 -40.21
N GLU A 233 -31.73 -15.50 -41.04
CA GLU A 233 -30.51 -14.81 -40.64
C GLU A 233 -30.78 -13.83 -39.48
N ALA A 234 -31.85 -13.03 -39.56
CA ALA A 234 -32.22 -12.11 -38.48
C ALA A 234 -32.59 -12.86 -37.19
N LEU A 235 -33.40 -13.92 -37.27
CA LEU A 235 -33.81 -14.72 -36.12
C LEU A 235 -32.61 -15.39 -35.43
N ALA A 236 -31.66 -15.93 -36.20
CA ALA A 236 -30.43 -16.51 -35.69
C ALA A 236 -29.53 -15.46 -35.03
N GLN A 237 -29.39 -14.30 -35.68
CA GLN A 237 -28.55 -13.19 -35.21
C GLN A 237 -29.03 -12.59 -33.88
N PHE A 238 -30.34 -12.58 -33.63
CA PHE A 238 -30.92 -12.11 -32.36
C PHE A 238 -31.26 -13.24 -31.38
N GLY A 239 -30.93 -14.50 -31.71
CA GLY A 239 -31.15 -15.66 -30.83
C GLY A 239 -32.62 -15.90 -30.48
N PHE A 240 -33.56 -15.59 -31.39
CA PHE A 240 -34.99 -15.62 -31.12
C PHE A 240 -35.61 -17.00 -31.36
N GLU A 241 -36.30 -17.54 -30.37
CA GLU A 241 -37.06 -18.78 -30.54
C GLU A 241 -38.42 -18.52 -31.22
N VAL A 242 -38.58 -19.03 -32.43
CA VAL A 242 -39.83 -18.89 -33.19
C VAL A 242 -40.94 -19.75 -32.55
N PRO A 243 -42.09 -19.16 -32.17
CA PRO A 243 -43.23 -19.90 -31.65
C PRO A 243 -43.72 -20.97 -32.62
N LYS A 244 -44.31 -22.05 -32.10
CA LYS A 244 -44.73 -23.22 -32.90
C LYS A 244 -45.64 -22.85 -34.08
N THR A 245 -46.57 -21.91 -33.88
CA THR A 245 -47.51 -21.43 -34.91
C THR A 245 -46.80 -20.68 -36.04
N LEU A 246 -45.90 -19.75 -35.73
CA LEU A 246 -45.10 -19.04 -36.72
C LEU A 246 -44.09 -19.98 -37.39
N ARG A 247 -43.52 -20.94 -36.66
CA ARG A 247 -42.60 -21.95 -37.20
C ARG A 247 -43.25 -22.80 -38.29
N THR A 248 -44.49 -23.23 -38.09
CA THR A 248 -45.26 -23.99 -39.10
C THR A 248 -45.54 -23.13 -40.34
N SER A 249 -45.97 -21.88 -40.17
CA SER A 249 -46.20 -20.94 -41.29
C SER A 249 -44.91 -20.68 -42.08
N LEU A 250 -43.78 -20.44 -41.40
CA LEU A 250 -42.47 -20.26 -42.04
C LEU A 250 -41.98 -21.52 -42.76
N GLN A 251 -42.19 -22.72 -42.19
CA GLN A 251 -41.84 -23.98 -42.86
C GLN A 251 -42.65 -24.21 -44.14
N GLN A 252 -43.95 -23.94 -44.10
CA GLN A 252 -44.82 -24.00 -45.28
C GLN A 252 -44.39 -22.97 -46.34
N GLY A 253 -44.08 -21.73 -45.91
CA GLY A 253 -43.52 -20.70 -46.77
C GLY A 253 -42.20 -21.11 -47.43
N ARG A 254 -41.30 -21.79 -46.71
CA ARG A 254 -40.03 -22.29 -47.28
C ARG A 254 -40.27 -23.35 -48.36
N GLN A 255 -41.22 -24.25 -48.14
CA GLN A 255 -41.58 -25.27 -49.14
C GLN A 255 -42.19 -24.60 -50.38
N LEU A 256 -43.09 -23.63 -50.19
CA LEU A 256 -43.69 -22.88 -51.29
C LEU A 256 -42.66 -22.04 -52.06
N GLY A 257 -41.72 -21.38 -51.38
CA GLY A 257 -40.65 -20.60 -52.02
C GLY A 257 -39.79 -21.46 -52.93
N ARG A 258 -39.41 -22.67 -52.49
CA ARG A 258 -38.71 -23.64 -53.32
C ARG A 258 -39.53 -24.08 -54.54
N SER A 259 -40.83 -24.35 -54.36
CA SER A 259 -41.73 -24.71 -55.46
C SER A 259 -41.85 -23.56 -56.49
N ILE A 260 -41.96 -22.31 -56.03
CA ILE A 260 -42.03 -21.11 -56.89
C ILE A 260 -40.73 -20.93 -57.69
N ASP A 261 -39.57 -21.01 -57.02
CA ASP A 261 -38.27 -20.84 -57.67
C ASP A 261 -37.96 -21.98 -58.67
N ALA A 262 -38.50 -23.18 -58.44
CA ALA A 262 -38.30 -24.35 -59.30
C ALA A 262 -39.26 -24.44 -60.51
N ALA A 263 -40.32 -23.63 -60.57
CA ALA A 263 -41.31 -23.68 -61.64
C ALA A 263 -40.74 -23.14 -62.97
N LYS A 264 -40.46 -24.02 -63.93
CA LYS A 264 -39.91 -23.64 -65.25
C LYS A 264 -40.89 -23.81 -66.42
N ASP A 265 -41.99 -24.51 -66.20
CA ASP A 265 -43.00 -24.87 -67.20
C ASP A 265 -44.41 -24.91 -66.60
N ALA A 266 -45.41 -25.21 -67.43
CA ALA A 266 -46.83 -25.27 -67.03
C ALA A 266 -47.12 -26.29 -65.91
N GLN A 267 -46.38 -27.41 -65.85
CA GLN A 267 -46.55 -28.40 -64.77
C GLN A 267 -45.93 -27.92 -63.46
N GLY A 268 -44.79 -27.24 -63.52
CA GLY A 268 -44.20 -26.53 -62.38
C GLY A 268 -45.15 -25.45 -61.86
N GLY A 269 -45.76 -24.68 -62.77
CA GLY A 269 -46.79 -23.69 -62.42
C GLY A 269 -48.03 -24.32 -61.74
N LEU A 270 -48.52 -25.45 -62.25
CA LEU A 270 -49.61 -26.20 -61.62
C LEU A 270 -49.23 -26.72 -60.23
N THR A 271 -47.98 -27.17 -60.05
CA THR A 271 -47.47 -27.64 -58.75
C THR A 271 -47.49 -26.52 -57.72
N VAL A 272 -47.06 -25.31 -58.09
CA VAL A 272 -47.12 -24.12 -57.24
C VAL A 272 -48.57 -23.78 -56.88
N LEU A 273 -49.47 -23.76 -57.86
CA LEU A 273 -50.89 -23.46 -57.64
C LEU A 273 -51.56 -24.48 -56.72
N VAL A 274 -51.20 -25.76 -56.82
CA VAL A 274 -51.67 -26.83 -55.92
C VAL A 274 -51.10 -26.67 -54.51
N ASP A 275 -49.81 -26.36 -54.37
CA ASP A 275 -49.19 -26.12 -53.06
C ASP A 275 -49.88 -24.93 -52.35
N VAL A 276 -50.19 -23.86 -53.08
CA VAL A 276 -50.96 -22.70 -52.59
C VAL A 276 -52.38 -23.09 -52.24
N TRP A 277 -53.07 -23.82 -53.11
CA TRP A 277 -54.44 -24.27 -52.89
C TRP A 277 -54.59 -24.99 -51.55
N ARG A 278 -53.64 -25.87 -51.23
CA ARG A 278 -53.62 -26.63 -49.98
C ARG A 278 -53.33 -25.77 -48.75
N MET A 279 -52.67 -24.63 -48.91
CA MET A 279 -52.38 -23.69 -47.81
C MET A 279 -53.55 -22.76 -47.50
N LEU A 280 -54.41 -22.47 -48.48
CA LEU A 280 -55.55 -21.56 -48.32
C LEU A 280 -56.77 -22.26 -47.70
N SER A 281 -57.59 -21.51 -46.97
CA SER A 281 -58.92 -21.93 -46.52
C SER A 281 -59.94 -21.98 -47.66
N ALA A 282 -61.10 -22.61 -47.46
CA ALA A 282 -62.15 -22.70 -48.48
C ALA A 282 -62.62 -21.31 -48.97
N GLN A 283 -62.71 -20.33 -48.07
CA GLN A 283 -63.11 -18.97 -48.39
C GLN A 283 -62.02 -18.24 -49.20
N GLU A 284 -60.75 -18.40 -48.82
CA GLU A 284 -59.62 -17.81 -49.54
C GLU A 284 -59.41 -18.44 -50.92
N ARG A 285 -59.59 -19.77 -51.05
CA ARG A 285 -59.57 -20.45 -52.35
C ARG A 285 -60.58 -19.84 -53.30
N ALA A 286 -61.81 -19.61 -52.83
CA ALA A 286 -62.86 -18.98 -53.62
C ALA A 286 -62.54 -17.53 -53.97
N SER A 287 -61.95 -16.74 -53.07
CA SER A 287 -61.61 -15.34 -53.35
C SER A 287 -60.41 -15.18 -54.27
N TYR A 288 -59.42 -16.07 -54.22
CA TYR A 288 -58.17 -15.92 -54.96
C TYR A 288 -58.19 -16.63 -56.31
N PHE A 289 -58.75 -17.84 -56.42
CA PHE A 289 -58.69 -18.62 -57.66
C PHE A 289 -59.89 -18.38 -58.58
N LYS A 290 -61.11 -18.24 -58.03
CA LYS A 290 -62.33 -18.10 -58.83
C LYS A 290 -62.36 -16.85 -59.74
N PRO A 291 -61.84 -15.67 -59.33
CA PRO A 291 -61.76 -14.49 -60.20
C PRO A 291 -60.67 -14.57 -61.27
N LEU A 292 -59.61 -15.36 -61.03
CA LEU A 292 -58.48 -15.51 -61.97
C LEU A 292 -58.78 -16.56 -63.04
N SER A 293 -59.39 -17.68 -62.65
CA SER A 293 -59.83 -18.73 -63.55
C SER A 293 -60.88 -19.61 -62.85
N SER A 294 -62.14 -19.48 -63.28
CA SER A 294 -63.24 -20.32 -62.77
C SER A 294 -63.01 -21.80 -63.11
N SER A 295 -62.42 -22.09 -64.27
CA SER A 295 -62.05 -23.44 -64.71
C SER A 295 -61.00 -24.05 -63.78
N LEU A 296 -59.97 -23.30 -63.38
CA LEU A 296 -58.96 -23.75 -62.42
C LEU A 296 -59.54 -23.97 -61.01
N TYR A 297 -60.40 -23.06 -60.54
CA TYR A 297 -61.06 -23.21 -59.23
C TYR A 297 -61.98 -24.44 -59.18
N ASP A 298 -62.84 -24.62 -60.19
CA ASP A 298 -63.73 -25.78 -60.28
C ASP A 298 -62.95 -27.08 -60.47
N PHE A 299 -61.82 -27.02 -61.18
CA PHE A 299 -60.92 -28.16 -61.34
C PHE A 299 -60.30 -28.58 -60.00
N LEU A 300 -59.69 -27.64 -59.24
CA LEU A 300 -59.01 -27.92 -57.97
C LEU A 300 -59.97 -28.25 -56.83
N SER A 301 -61.17 -27.66 -56.80
CA SER A 301 -62.18 -27.92 -55.75
C SER A 301 -62.84 -29.30 -55.83
N LYS A 302 -62.81 -29.95 -57.00
CA LYS A 302 -63.32 -31.31 -57.21
C LYS A 302 -62.31 -32.41 -56.90
N GLN A 303 -61.08 -32.06 -56.52
CA GLN A 303 -60.01 -33.02 -56.25
C GLN A 303 -59.99 -33.42 -54.77
N SER A 304 -59.77 -34.71 -54.49
CA SER A 304 -59.43 -35.15 -53.13
C SER A 304 -58.00 -34.72 -52.76
N ASP A 305 -57.64 -34.74 -51.48
CA ASP A 305 -56.27 -34.44 -51.04
C ASP A 305 -55.22 -35.37 -51.70
N LYS A 306 -55.60 -36.62 -51.96
CA LYS A 306 -54.77 -37.60 -52.67
C LYS A 306 -54.59 -37.20 -54.14
N ASP A 307 -55.65 -36.72 -54.79
CA ASP A 307 -55.61 -36.27 -56.18
C ASP A 307 -54.82 -34.96 -56.32
N LEU A 308 -54.99 -34.02 -55.38
CA LEU A 308 -54.17 -32.79 -55.31
C LEU A 308 -52.69 -33.13 -55.17
N GLN A 309 -52.33 -34.07 -54.29
CA GLN A 309 -50.94 -34.51 -54.14
C GLN A 309 -50.40 -35.15 -55.43
N CYS A 310 -51.24 -35.92 -56.13
CA CYS A 310 -50.91 -36.55 -57.41
C CYS A 310 -50.71 -35.51 -58.53
N LEU A 311 -51.55 -34.46 -58.60
CA LEU A 311 -51.50 -33.43 -59.65
C LEU A 311 -50.18 -32.66 -59.76
N ARG A 312 -49.34 -32.73 -58.72
CA ARG A 312 -47.97 -32.20 -58.68
C ARG A 312 -47.01 -32.89 -59.65
N THR A 313 -47.34 -34.10 -60.15
CA THR A 313 -46.49 -34.85 -61.10
C THR A 313 -47.07 -34.86 -62.51
N GLU A 314 -46.20 -34.90 -63.53
CA GLU A 314 -46.59 -34.88 -64.95
C GLU A 314 -47.53 -36.03 -65.33
N GLY A 315 -47.32 -37.22 -64.76
CA GLY A 315 -48.06 -38.45 -65.10
C GLY A 315 -49.46 -38.55 -64.49
N CYS A 316 -49.86 -37.61 -63.62
CA CYS A 316 -51.12 -37.70 -62.91
C CYS A 316 -52.30 -37.05 -63.64
N SER A 317 -53.43 -37.76 -63.71
CA SER A 317 -54.70 -37.30 -64.28
C SER A 317 -55.69 -36.73 -63.25
N GLY A 318 -55.51 -36.96 -61.95
CA GLY A 318 -56.40 -36.46 -60.88
C GLY A 318 -57.79 -37.10 -60.89
N GLY A 319 -57.92 -38.43 -60.82
CA GLY A 319 -59.21 -39.13 -60.89
C GLY A 319 -59.74 -39.40 -62.32
N LEU A 320 -60.84 -40.16 -62.43
CA LEU A 320 -61.25 -40.89 -63.65
C LEU A 320 -61.54 -40.03 -64.90
N PHE A 321 -61.88 -38.74 -64.75
CA PHE A 321 -62.26 -37.84 -65.87
C PHE A 321 -61.40 -36.55 -66.01
N ASN A 322 -60.32 -36.40 -65.25
CA ASN A 322 -59.63 -35.11 -65.07
C ASN A 322 -58.30 -34.95 -65.84
N GLY A 323 -57.77 -36.02 -66.45
CA GLY A 323 -56.52 -35.95 -67.23
C GLY A 323 -56.67 -35.13 -68.53
N ILE A 324 -57.86 -35.15 -69.11
CA ILE A 324 -58.24 -34.36 -70.29
C ILE A 324 -58.39 -32.89 -69.89
N ALA A 325 -59.07 -32.60 -68.77
CA ALA A 325 -59.20 -31.25 -68.22
C ALA A 325 -57.83 -30.62 -67.92
N LYS A 326 -56.93 -31.37 -67.29
CA LYS A 326 -55.55 -30.95 -67.01
C LYS A 326 -54.78 -30.61 -68.29
N LYS A 327 -54.77 -31.51 -69.28
CA LYS A 327 -53.97 -31.36 -70.51
C LYS A 327 -54.53 -30.36 -71.51
N LEU A 328 -55.85 -30.27 -71.67
CA LEU A 328 -56.49 -29.44 -72.71
C LEU A 328 -56.93 -28.05 -72.22
N PHE A 329 -57.16 -27.88 -70.92
CA PHE A 329 -57.72 -26.63 -70.38
C PHE A 329 -56.79 -25.97 -69.35
N ILE A 330 -56.28 -26.72 -68.37
CA ILE A 330 -55.50 -26.13 -67.25
C ILE A 330 -54.04 -25.81 -67.63
N LEU A 331 -53.28 -26.77 -68.15
CA LEU A 331 -51.87 -26.53 -68.53
C LEU A 331 -51.73 -25.48 -69.66
N PRO A 332 -52.61 -25.44 -70.69
CA PRO A 332 -52.60 -24.38 -71.69
C PRO A 332 -52.95 -23.00 -71.13
N GLU A 333 -53.89 -22.89 -70.20
CA GLU A 333 -54.19 -21.62 -69.52
C GLU A 333 -52.98 -21.11 -68.72
N ILE A 334 -52.30 -21.98 -67.96
CA ILE A 334 -51.08 -21.62 -67.23
C ILE A 334 -49.97 -21.19 -68.20
N LYS A 335 -49.81 -21.89 -69.34
CA LYS A 335 -48.83 -21.53 -70.37
C LYS A 335 -49.15 -20.18 -71.03
N LYS A 336 -50.43 -19.88 -71.26
CA LYS A 336 -50.92 -18.60 -71.82
C LYS A 336 -50.74 -17.44 -70.84
N TYR A 337 -50.95 -17.69 -69.56
CA TYR A 337 -50.73 -16.71 -68.49
C TYR A 337 -49.24 -16.43 -68.25
N GLY A 338 -48.38 -17.42 -68.48
CA GLY A 338 -46.92 -17.28 -68.47
C GLY A 338 -46.30 -17.59 -67.10
N ILE A 339 -45.28 -18.45 -67.09
CA ILE A 339 -44.63 -18.90 -65.84
C ILE A 339 -43.89 -17.77 -65.13
N SER A 340 -43.22 -16.89 -65.87
CA SER A 340 -42.55 -15.73 -65.27
C SER A 340 -43.53 -14.76 -64.60
N GLN A 341 -44.72 -14.57 -65.20
CA GLN A 341 -45.77 -13.75 -64.62
C GLN A 341 -46.35 -14.42 -63.36
N LEU A 342 -46.62 -15.73 -63.42
CA LEU A 342 -47.04 -16.53 -62.27
C LEU A 342 -46.01 -16.46 -61.13
N GLN A 343 -44.73 -16.66 -61.39
CA GLN A 343 -43.67 -16.57 -60.38
C GLN A 343 -43.59 -15.18 -59.75
N ASN A 344 -43.69 -14.12 -60.54
CA ASN A 344 -43.67 -12.75 -60.02
C ASN A 344 -44.88 -12.46 -59.14
N GLU A 345 -46.10 -12.76 -59.59
CA GLU A 345 -47.32 -12.55 -58.81
C GLU A 345 -47.34 -13.42 -57.54
N MET A 346 -46.89 -14.67 -57.64
CA MET A 346 -46.77 -15.58 -56.51
C MET A 346 -45.76 -15.07 -55.49
N ASN A 347 -44.57 -14.63 -55.91
CA ASN A 347 -43.57 -14.04 -55.03
C ASN A 347 -44.10 -12.79 -54.32
N VAL A 348 -44.78 -11.89 -55.04
CA VAL A 348 -45.36 -10.67 -54.47
C VAL A 348 -46.43 -11.00 -53.42
N LYS A 349 -47.41 -11.86 -53.75
CA LYS A 349 -48.52 -12.17 -52.85
C LYS A 349 -48.08 -13.00 -51.64
N THR A 350 -47.20 -13.97 -51.82
CA THR A 350 -46.72 -14.83 -50.72
C THR A 350 -45.71 -14.11 -49.81
N LYS A 351 -44.84 -13.25 -50.36
CA LYS A 351 -44.01 -12.33 -49.56
C LYS A 351 -44.90 -11.43 -48.70
N ALA A 352 -45.95 -10.84 -49.28
CA ALA A 352 -46.89 -10.00 -48.54
C ALA A 352 -47.60 -10.77 -47.43
N TYR A 353 -47.99 -12.04 -47.68
CA TYR A 353 -48.59 -12.91 -46.67
C TYR A 353 -47.63 -13.18 -45.49
N VAL A 354 -46.40 -13.65 -45.76
CA VAL A 354 -45.39 -13.93 -44.72
C VAL A 354 -45.03 -12.67 -43.94
N LEU A 355 -44.81 -11.55 -44.61
CA LEU A 355 -44.53 -10.28 -43.93
C LEU A 355 -45.73 -9.80 -43.10
N THR A 356 -46.96 -10.08 -43.51
CA THR A 356 -48.15 -9.77 -42.70
C THR A 356 -48.19 -10.58 -41.42
N ASP A 357 -47.87 -11.87 -41.48
CA ASP A 357 -47.78 -12.73 -40.29
C ASP A 357 -46.65 -12.29 -39.35
N VAL A 358 -45.47 -11.95 -39.89
CA VAL A 358 -44.35 -11.41 -39.09
C VAL A 358 -44.72 -10.07 -38.47
N ARG A 359 -45.41 -9.18 -39.20
CA ARG A 359 -45.89 -7.88 -38.67
C ARG A 359 -46.96 -8.06 -37.60
N ARG A 360 -47.90 -8.99 -37.78
CA ARG A 360 -48.92 -9.33 -36.78
C ARG A 360 -48.27 -9.87 -35.50
N TYR A 361 -47.27 -10.72 -35.66
CA TYR A 361 -46.49 -11.22 -34.52
C TYR A 361 -45.74 -10.09 -33.81
N ALA A 362 -45.00 -9.26 -34.54
CA ALA A 362 -44.30 -8.09 -33.98
C ALA A 362 -45.26 -7.15 -33.24
N GLN A 363 -46.42 -6.86 -33.84
CA GLN A 363 -47.47 -6.04 -33.24
C GLN A 363 -47.93 -6.60 -31.88
N SER A 364 -48.11 -7.92 -31.76
CA SER A 364 -48.51 -8.54 -30.48
C SER A 364 -47.47 -8.40 -29.36
N TYR A 365 -46.21 -8.14 -29.73
CA TYR A 365 -45.08 -8.04 -28.82
C TYR A 365 -44.77 -6.60 -28.40
N LEU A 366 -45.14 -5.60 -29.22
CA LEU A 366 -44.89 -4.18 -28.94
C LEU A 366 -45.41 -3.74 -27.55
N PRO A 367 -46.64 -4.09 -27.12
CA PRO A 367 -47.13 -3.73 -25.78
C PRO A 367 -46.38 -4.42 -24.62
N GLN A 368 -45.61 -5.48 -24.90
CA GLN A 368 -44.83 -6.22 -23.91
C GLN A 368 -43.42 -5.64 -23.70
N ILE A 369 -42.94 -4.83 -24.65
CA ILE A 369 -41.60 -4.21 -24.62
C ILE A 369 -41.32 -3.49 -23.29
N PRO A 370 -42.22 -2.67 -22.72
CA PRO A 370 -41.97 -2.01 -21.44
C PRO A 370 -41.67 -2.99 -20.30
N GLY A 371 -42.37 -4.12 -20.24
CA GLY A 371 -42.16 -5.16 -19.22
C GLY A 371 -40.80 -5.85 -19.38
N ILE A 372 -40.42 -6.15 -20.63
CA ILE A 372 -39.10 -6.73 -20.94
C ILE A 372 -37.98 -5.75 -20.58
N PHE A 373 -38.16 -4.47 -20.89
CA PHE A 373 -37.21 -3.40 -20.57
C PHE A 373 -36.99 -3.28 -19.07
N ALA A 374 -38.09 -3.18 -18.31
CA ALA A 374 -38.06 -3.08 -16.87
C ALA A 374 -37.41 -4.31 -16.23
N GLN A 375 -37.75 -5.52 -16.70
CA GLN A 375 -37.16 -6.77 -16.22
C GLN A 375 -35.64 -6.85 -16.49
N ARG A 376 -35.18 -6.43 -17.67
CA ARG A 376 -33.76 -6.46 -18.03
C ARG A 376 -32.94 -5.47 -17.20
N ILE A 377 -33.45 -4.25 -17.02
CA ILE A 377 -32.83 -3.24 -16.15
C ILE A 377 -32.81 -3.74 -14.71
N ASP A 378 -33.93 -4.30 -14.22
CA ASP A 378 -34.00 -4.87 -12.87
C ASP A 378 -33.01 -6.00 -12.64
N ALA A 379 -32.86 -6.91 -13.62
CA ALA A 379 -31.87 -7.99 -13.57
C ALA A 379 -30.42 -7.47 -13.56
N GLY A 380 -30.13 -6.43 -14.35
CA GLY A 380 -28.83 -5.75 -14.34
C GLY A 380 -28.52 -5.12 -12.98
N LEU A 381 -29.48 -4.39 -12.41
CA LEU A 381 -29.35 -3.80 -11.08
C LEU A 381 -29.23 -4.88 -9.98
N MET A 382 -29.97 -5.99 -10.07
CA MET A 382 -29.83 -7.12 -9.15
C MET A 382 -28.45 -7.78 -9.19
N LYS A 383 -27.82 -7.84 -10.37
CA LYS A 383 -26.45 -8.33 -10.51
C LYS A 383 -25.47 -7.42 -9.76
N GLU A 384 -25.61 -6.10 -9.91
CA GLU A 384 -24.79 -5.14 -9.17
C GLU A 384 -25.06 -5.17 -7.66
N ALA A 385 -26.33 -5.30 -7.24
CA ALA A 385 -26.70 -5.50 -5.84
C ALA A 385 -26.01 -6.74 -5.24
N SER A 386 -25.95 -7.83 -6.02
CA SER A 386 -25.28 -9.06 -5.60
C SER A 386 -23.78 -8.87 -5.46
N ARG A 387 -23.16 -8.07 -6.36
CA ARG A 387 -21.74 -7.69 -6.26
C ARG A 387 -21.47 -6.86 -5.01
N LEU A 388 -22.29 -5.85 -4.73
CA LEU A 388 -22.20 -5.06 -3.49
C LEU A 388 -22.34 -5.95 -2.25
N SER A 389 -23.31 -6.88 -2.25
CA SER A 389 -23.50 -7.82 -1.14
C SER A 389 -22.29 -8.75 -0.93
N SER A 390 -21.58 -9.16 -1.99
CA SER A 390 -20.34 -9.93 -1.83
C SER A 390 -19.22 -9.12 -1.17
N VAL A 391 -19.06 -7.84 -1.52
CA VAL A 391 -18.09 -6.95 -0.87
C VAL A 391 -18.47 -6.72 0.59
N GLN A 392 -19.76 -6.55 0.87
CA GLN A 392 -20.27 -6.37 2.23
C GLN A 392 -20.01 -7.60 3.12
N LYS A 393 -20.11 -8.81 2.57
CA LYS A 393 -19.89 -10.06 3.31
C LYS A 393 -18.41 -10.31 3.63
N ASP A 394 -17.51 -9.88 2.75
CA ASP A 394 -16.07 -10.07 2.91
C ASP A 394 -15.29 -8.84 2.43
N TYR A 395 -15.49 -7.72 3.14
CA TYR A 395 -14.75 -6.50 2.88
C TYR A 395 -13.23 -6.69 3.04
N PRO A 396 -12.72 -7.38 4.07
CA PRO A 396 -11.29 -7.62 4.23
C PRO A 396 -10.69 -8.40 3.05
N GLY A 397 -11.38 -9.43 2.56
CA GLY A 397 -10.95 -10.20 1.38
C GLY A 397 -10.99 -9.39 0.09
N TYR A 398 -12.01 -8.53 -0.09
CA TYR A 398 -12.07 -7.59 -1.22
C TYR A 398 -10.89 -6.61 -1.19
N PHE A 399 -10.65 -5.96 -0.05
CA PHE A 399 -9.53 -5.02 0.11
C PHE A 399 -8.17 -5.70 -0.07
N GLY A 400 -8.02 -6.91 0.48
CA GLY A 400 -6.83 -7.75 0.28
C GLY A 400 -6.60 -8.09 -1.19
N THR A 401 -7.66 -8.33 -1.97
CA THR A 401 -7.55 -8.59 -3.43
C THR A 401 -7.06 -7.35 -4.19
N LEU A 402 -7.53 -6.16 -3.82
CA LEU A 402 -7.06 -4.90 -4.39
C LEU A 402 -5.56 -4.69 -4.09
N LEU A 403 -5.16 -4.87 -2.83
CA LEU A 403 -3.76 -4.74 -2.42
C LEU A 403 -2.85 -5.81 -3.04
N SER A 404 -3.33 -7.05 -3.19
CA SER A 404 -2.56 -8.12 -3.85
C SER A 404 -2.31 -7.79 -5.32
N SER A 405 -3.35 -7.32 -6.01
CA SER A 405 -3.26 -6.94 -7.43
C SER A 405 -2.35 -5.72 -7.61
N TRP A 406 -2.51 -4.70 -6.78
CA TRP A 406 -1.64 -3.52 -6.76
C TRP A 406 -0.18 -3.88 -6.44
N GLY A 407 0.05 -4.71 -5.41
CA GLY A 407 1.40 -5.14 -5.00
C GLY A 407 2.11 -5.91 -6.10
N LYS A 408 1.42 -6.84 -6.79
CA LYS A 408 1.97 -7.55 -7.96
C LYS A 408 2.29 -6.61 -9.12
N GLY A 409 1.49 -5.57 -9.31
CA GLY A 409 1.73 -4.54 -10.33
C GLY A 409 2.94 -3.64 -10.01
N LYS A 410 3.13 -3.26 -8.74
CA LYS A 410 4.22 -2.35 -8.31
C LYS A 410 5.54 -3.06 -7.98
N MET A 411 5.50 -4.32 -7.56
CA MET A 411 6.66 -5.14 -7.20
C MET A 411 6.65 -6.48 -7.96
N PRO A 412 6.73 -6.46 -9.31
CA PRO A 412 6.58 -7.67 -10.12
C PRO A 412 7.71 -8.68 -9.89
N SER A 413 8.96 -8.23 -9.68
CA SER A 413 10.10 -9.12 -9.43
C SER A 413 10.02 -9.87 -8.10
N GLN A 414 9.23 -9.37 -7.15
CA GLN A 414 9.00 -9.98 -5.85
C GLN A 414 7.61 -10.62 -5.74
N GLY A 415 6.83 -10.63 -6.83
CA GLY A 415 5.47 -11.19 -6.84
C GLY A 415 4.49 -10.47 -5.90
N GLY A 416 4.73 -9.20 -5.58
CA GLY A 416 3.92 -8.43 -4.64
C GLY A 416 4.22 -8.69 -3.15
N LYS A 417 5.35 -9.35 -2.85
CA LYS A 417 5.80 -9.61 -1.48
C LYS A 417 6.61 -8.45 -0.91
N ILE A 418 6.45 -8.19 0.38
CA ILE A 418 7.23 -7.21 1.15
C ILE A 418 8.15 -7.91 2.14
N TYR A 419 9.24 -7.25 2.51
CA TYR A 419 10.17 -7.72 3.54
C TYR A 419 9.55 -7.63 4.94
N GLY A 420 9.64 -8.71 5.71
CA GLY A 420 9.37 -8.71 7.15
C GLY A 420 10.60 -8.40 7.99
N PHE A 421 10.65 -8.98 9.18
CA PHE A 421 11.86 -8.93 10.02
C PHE A 421 12.97 -9.85 9.50
N GLU A 422 14.19 -9.47 9.83
CA GLU A 422 15.44 -10.13 9.44
C GLU A 422 15.82 -11.27 10.39
N THR A 423 16.61 -12.22 9.89
CA THR A 423 17.22 -13.27 10.71
C THR A 423 18.07 -12.66 11.83
N SER A 424 18.17 -13.35 12.96
CA SER A 424 18.98 -12.91 14.11
C SER A 424 20.49 -12.88 13.84
N ASN A 425 21.01 -13.78 13.00
CA ASN A 425 22.44 -13.86 12.72
C ASN A 425 22.70 -14.15 11.24
N ILE A 426 23.89 -13.75 10.80
CA ILE A 426 24.38 -13.99 9.46
C ILE A 426 25.80 -14.52 9.53
N GLN A 427 26.17 -15.38 8.59
CA GLN A 427 27.54 -15.69 8.30
C GLN A 427 28.08 -14.58 7.39
N ILE A 428 29.12 -13.88 7.84
CA ILE A 428 29.84 -12.89 7.06
C ILE A 428 31.20 -13.43 6.62
N ASN A 429 31.61 -13.05 5.42
CA ASN A 429 32.98 -13.13 4.96
C ASN A 429 33.31 -11.84 4.20
N LEU A 430 34.12 -11.00 4.81
CA LEU A 430 34.66 -9.78 4.24
C LEU A 430 36.18 -9.88 4.32
N LYS A 431 36.85 -9.75 3.19
CA LYS A 431 38.32 -9.65 3.13
C LYS A 431 38.70 -8.73 1.98
N SER A 432 39.69 -7.86 2.22
CA SER A 432 40.22 -6.93 1.21
C SER A 432 40.52 -7.67 -0.11
N GLY A 433 39.96 -7.19 -1.21
CA GLY A 433 40.14 -7.75 -2.57
C GLY A 433 39.22 -8.92 -2.96
N SER A 434 38.52 -9.57 -2.01
CA SER A 434 37.60 -10.68 -2.29
C SER A 434 36.10 -10.32 -2.16
N GLY A 435 35.80 -9.07 -1.79
CA GLY A 435 34.42 -8.56 -1.64
C GLY A 435 33.73 -9.00 -0.34
N LEU A 436 32.50 -8.53 -0.17
CA LEU A 436 31.59 -8.90 0.92
C LEU A 436 30.72 -10.09 0.48
N SER A 437 30.64 -11.13 1.30
CA SER A 437 29.71 -12.25 1.15
C SER A 437 28.92 -12.44 2.44
N LEU A 438 27.61 -12.67 2.30
CA LEU A 438 26.66 -12.83 3.39
C LEU A 438 25.81 -14.09 3.17
N GLN A 439 25.55 -14.84 4.22
CA GLN A 439 24.60 -15.96 4.21
C GLN A 439 23.79 -15.95 5.51
N ALA A 440 22.52 -16.37 5.46
CA ALA A 440 21.70 -16.48 6.66
C ALA A 440 22.28 -17.53 7.64
N SER A 441 22.24 -17.23 8.94
CA SER A 441 22.66 -18.15 9.99
C SER A 441 21.59 -18.22 11.10
N GLY A 442 20.81 -19.31 11.09
CA GLY A 442 19.66 -19.50 11.99
C GLY A 442 18.31 -19.36 11.29
N ALA A 443 17.23 -19.55 12.05
CA ALA A 443 15.87 -19.46 11.54
C ALA A 443 15.41 -18.00 11.44
N VAL A 444 14.75 -17.64 10.33
CA VAL A 444 14.23 -16.29 10.10
C VAL A 444 13.08 -15.92 11.06
N GLU A 445 12.44 -16.93 11.65
CA GLU A 445 11.40 -16.75 12.67
C GLU A 445 11.97 -16.32 14.03
N ASP A 446 13.28 -16.50 14.27
CA ASP A 446 13.94 -16.11 15.51
C ASP A 446 14.40 -14.65 15.38
N LEU A 447 13.66 -13.73 15.99
CA LEU A 447 13.98 -12.30 16.05
C LEU A 447 14.69 -11.95 17.36
N LYS A 448 15.77 -11.18 17.26
CA LYS A 448 16.42 -10.51 18.40
C LYS A 448 15.92 -9.08 18.54
N ALA A 449 15.67 -8.62 19.76
CA ALA A 449 15.19 -7.25 19.99
C ALA A 449 16.10 -6.14 19.40
N PRO A 450 17.44 -6.20 19.52
CA PRO A 450 18.35 -5.26 18.84
C PRO A 450 18.17 -5.22 17.31
N THR A 451 17.85 -6.36 16.69
CA THR A 451 17.63 -6.44 15.24
C THR A 451 16.40 -5.66 14.81
N ALA A 452 15.32 -5.68 15.61
CA ALA A 452 14.12 -4.88 15.33
C ALA A 452 14.44 -3.38 15.27
N GLY A 453 15.21 -2.85 16.23
CA GLY A 453 15.61 -1.44 16.27
C GLY A 453 16.61 -1.05 15.17
N THR A 454 17.71 -1.78 15.05
CA THR A 454 18.75 -1.50 14.04
C THR A 454 18.24 -1.62 12.61
N SER A 455 17.30 -2.55 12.34
CA SER A 455 16.62 -2.69 11.05
C SER A 455 15.85 -1.44 10.65
N MET A 456 15.19 -0.77 11.60
CA MET A 456 14.48 0.50 11.34
C MET A 456 15.45 1.63 10.98
N SER A 457 16.58 1.70 11.69
CA SER A 457 17.63 2.69 11.41
C SER A 457 18.25 2.51 10.02
N VAL A 458 18.73 1.30 9.68
CA VAL A 458 19.41 1.10 8.39
C VAL A 458 18.46 1.23 7.19
N ASN A 459 17.20 0.84 7.34
CA ASN A 459 16.22 1.02 6.27
C ASN A 459 15.91 2.50 6.05
N SER A 460 15.90 3.31 7.12
CA SER A 460 15.78 4.76 7.02
C SER A 460 16.96 5.37 6.24
N LEU A 461 18.19 4.88 6.46
CA LEU A 461 19.36 5.27 5.67
C LEU A 461 19.26 4.84 4.21
N LEU A 462 18.81 3.61 3.95
CA LEU A 462 18.59 3.10 2.60
C LEU A 462 17.55 3.95 1.86
N MET A 463 16.45 4.33 2.51
CA MET A 463 15.45 5.23 1.95
C MET A 463 16.02 6.61 1.66
N ALA A 464 16.79 7.19 2.58
CA ALA A 464 17.35 8.53 2.46
C ALA A 464 18.43 8.67 1.37
N HIS A 465 19.20 7.62 1.10
CA HIS A 465 20.34 7.66 0.18
C HIS A 465 20.10 6.92 -1.15
N SER A 466 18.89 6.43 -1.39
CA SER A 466 18.54 5.78 -2.65
C SER A 466 17.95 6.76 -3.66
N PRO A 467 18.21 6.57 -4.97
CA PRO A 467 17.62 7.40 -6.00
C PRO A 467 16.10 7.16 -6.10
N SER A 468 15.38 8.14 -6.64
CA SER A 468 13.95 8.01 -6.95
C SER A 468 13.70 6.81 -7.88
N GLY A 469 12.70 5.99 -7.54
CA GLY A 469 12.37 4.79 -8.31
C GLY A 469 13.18 3.53 -7.97
N ASP A 470 14.06 3.59 -6.96
CA ASP A 470 14.77 2.40 -6.48
C ASP A 470 13.78 1.39 -5.86
N SER A 471 13.65 0.24 -6.51
CA SER A 471 12.71 -0.83 -6.10
C SER A 471 12.98 -1.37 -4.70
N LEU A 472 14.25 -1.43 -4.28
CA LEU A 472 14.60 -1.94 -2.96
C LEU A 472 14.27 -0.90 -1.88
N ALA A 473 14.53 0.37 -2.13
CA ALA A 473 14.14 1.46 -1.22
C ALA A 473 12.61 1.55 -1.09
N PHE A 474 11.88 1.39 -2.19
CA PHE A 474 10.41 1.33 -2.18
C PHE A 474 9.90 0.17 -1.33
N GLN A 475 10.42 -1.04 -1.54
CA GLN A 475 10.03 -2.21 -0.75
C GLN A 475 10.42 -2.07 0.74
N SER A 476 11.55 -1.42 1.02
CA SER A 476 11.98 -1.10 2.39
C SER A 476 11.04 -0.10 3.06
N ALA A 477 10.53 0.90 2.33
CA ALA A 477 9.53 1.83 2.84
C ALA A 477 8.23 1.11 3.26
N LEU A 478 7.73 0.20 2.42
CA LEU A 478 6.57 -0.63 2.77
C LEU A 478 6.85 -1.56 3.95
N SER A 479 8.06 -2.14 4.02
CA SER A 479 8.50 -2.94 5.17
C SER A 479 8.48 -2.14 6.47
N GLN A 480 9.03 -0.91 6.47
CA GLN A 480 9.07 -0.03 7.63
C GLN A 480 7.68 0.32 8.16
N ILE A 481 6.72 0.62 7.28
CA ILE A 481 5.32 0.87 7.67
C ILE A 481 4.75 -0.33 8.42
N ASN A 482 5.00 -1.54 7.93
CA ASN A 482 4.49 -2.76 8.54
C ASN A 482 5.21 -3.14 9.84
N LYS A 483 6.52 -2.91 9.92
CA LYS A 483 7.29 -3.08 11.16
C LYS A 483 6.78 -2.15 12.25
N LEU A 484 6.49 -0.89 11.92
CA LEU A 484 5.92 0.09 12.82
C LEU A 484 4.59 -0.41 13.43
N ILE A 485 3.62 -0.77 12.57
CA ILE A 485 2.33 -1.32 13.00
C ILE A 485 2.50 -2.59 13.86
N SER A 486 3.50 -3.42 13.56
CA SER A 486 3.78 -4.64 14.33
C SER A 486 4.38 -4.38 15.70
N ILE A 487 5.24 -3.35 15.82
CA ILE A 487 5.85 -2.95 17.08
C ILE A 487 4.78 -2.46 18.05
N GLY A 488 3.87 -1.60 17.61
CA GLY A 488 2.77 -1.04 18.40
C GLY A 488 1.56 -1.95 18.59
N GLY A 489 1.37 -2.94 17.70
CA GLY A 489 0.15 -3.74 17.64
C GLY A 489 -1.02 -2.98 16.99
N TYR A 490 -2.08 -3.70 16.65
CA TYR A 490 -3.24 -3.12 15.97
C TYR A 490 -4.50 -3.94 16.23
N ARG A 491 -5.68 -3.37 15.91
CA ARG A 491 -6.96 -4.07 15.96
C ARG A 491 -7.36 -4.52 14.55
N ASP A 492 -7.79 -5.77 14.43
CA ASP A 492 -8.29 -6.31 13.16
C ASP A 492 -9.74 -5.91 12.89
N THR A 493 -10.29 -6.40 11.79
CA THR A 493 -11.65 -6.14 11.29
C THR A 493 -12.77 -6.65 12.20
N ASN A 494 -12.44 -7.50 13.19
CA ASN A 494 -13.34 -7.96 14.23
C ASN A 494 -13.11 -7.25 15.57
N ASP A 495 -12.39 -6.13 15.56
CA ASP A 495 -11.93 -5.40 16.74
C ASP A 495 -11.09 -6.28 17.70
N LYS A 496 -10.46 -7.33 17.17
CA LYS A 496 -9.56 -8.18 17.95
C LYS A 496 -8.18 -7.56 17.96
N LEU A 497 -7.64 -7.35 19.17
CA LEU A 497 -6.27 -6.91 19.35
C LEU A 497 -5.29 -7.96 18.84
N ILE A 498 -4.55 -7.62 17.79
CA ILE A 498 -3.37 -8.32 17.33
C ILE A 498 -2.19 -7.81 18.17
N PRO A 499 -1.55 -8.67 18.97
CA PRO A 499 -0.51 -8.24 19.89
C PRO A 499 0.67 -7.58 19.19
N ALA A 500 1.09 -6.48 19.80
CA ALA A 500 2.36 -5.82 19.60
C ALA A 500 3.56 -6.76 19.81
N LEU A 501 4.70 -6.43 19.21
CA LEU A 501 6.00 -6.99 19.63
C LEU A 501 6.40 -6.49 21.03
N LEU A 502 5.96 -5.27 21.38
CA LEU A 502 6.09 -4.72 22.73
C LEU A 502 5.26 -5.54 23.72
N SER A 503 5.97 -6.32 24.53
CA SER A 503 5.42 -7.24 25.53
C SER A 503 5.51 -6.63 26.93
N PRO A 504 4.57 -6.92 27.83
CA PRO A 504 4.62 -6.41 29.20
C PRO A 504 5.87 -6.93 29.94
N VAL A 505 6.60 -6.02 30.59
CA VAL A 505 7.82 -6.33 31.35
C VAL A 505 7.49 -7.07 32.64
N GLY A 506 6.45 -6.62 33.35
CA GLY A 506 5.99 -7.23 34.61
C GLY A 506 5.31 -8.59 34.43
N HIS A 507 4.89 -9.23 35.52
CA HIS A 507 4.22 -10.55 35.48
C HIS A 507 2.85 -10.56 34.79
N GLU A 508 2.28 -9.38 34.53
CA GLU A 508 1.00 -9.21 33.85
C GLU A 508 1.03 -9.70 32.40
N LYS A 509 -0.11 -10.19 31.91
CA LYS A 509 -0.27 -10.75 30.55
C LYS A 509 -1.03 -9.83 29.60
N THR A 510 -1.36 -8.62 30.03
CA THR A 510 -2.18 -7.69 29.24
C THR A 510 -1.37 -7.20 28.04
N PRO A 511 -1.76 -7.55 26.80
CA PRO A 511 -1.08 -7.07 25.60
C PRO A 511 -1.15 -5.54 25.53
N LEU A 512 -0.20 -4.93 24.83
CA LEU A 512 -0.23 -3.50 24.57
C LEU A 512 -1.47 -3.16 23.73
N ASP A 513 -2.25 -2.19 24.20
CA ASP A 513 -3.30 -1.53 23.43
C ASP A 513 -2.98 -0.03 23.43
N LEU A 514 -2.40 0.45 22.32
CA LEU A 514 -1.96 1.84 22.16
C LEU A 514 -3.08 2.85 22.47
N MET A 515 -4.33 2.51 22.12
CA MET A 515 -5.49 3.40 22.33
C MET A 515 -5.81 3.60 23.82
N ASN A 516 -5.38 2.68 24.68
CA ASN A 516 -5.65 2.69 26.12
C ASN A 516 -4.36 2.79 26.96
N PHE A 517 -3.23 3.13 26.34
CA PHE A 517 -1.92 3.07 26.99
C PHE A 517 -1.68 4.17 28.03
N SER A 518 -2.27 5.36 27.85
CA SER A 518 -2.05 6.51 28.76
C SER A 518 -2.50 6.23 30.19
N ALA A 519 -3.57 5.46 30.38
CA ALA A 519 -4.07 5.04 31.69
C ALA A 519 -3.36 3.80 32.25
N ASN A 520 -2.47 3.17 31.48
CA ASN A 520 -1.82 1.92 31.84
C ASN A 520 -0.52 2.17 32.61
N LEU A 521 -0.38 1.53 33.79
CA LEU A 521 0.81 1.67 34.66
C LEU A 521 1.96 0.71 34.30
N ASN A 522 1.74 -0.20 33.34
CA ASN A 522 2.72 -1.21 32.96
C ASN A 522 3.73 -0.72 31.95
N SER A 523 4.97 -1.20 32.08
CA SER A 523 6.02 -1.05 31.08
C SER A 523 5.96 -2.13 29.99
N TYR A 524 6.32 -1.75 28.76
CA TYR A 524 6.26 -2.59 27.57
C TYR A 524 7.53 -2.51 26.73
N ARG A 525 8.09 -3.68 26.40
CA ARG A 525 9.36 -3.81 25.68
C ARG A 525 9.37 -5.02 24.78
N ILE A 526 10.20 -4.99 23.76
CA ILE A 526 10.49 -6.17 22.93
C ILE A 526 11.44 -7.08 23.74
N PRO A 527 11.05 -8.33 24.08
CA PRO A 527 11.95 -9.28 24.74
C PRO A 527 13.18 -9.57 23.89
N ASP A 528 14.34 -9.81 24.52
CA ASP A 528 15.63 -10.02 23.84
C ASP A 528 15.57 -11.10 22.74
N LYS A 529 14.69 -12.09 22.91
CA LYS A 529 14.38 -13.12 21.91
C LYS A 529 12.87 -13.26 21.73
N ILE A 530 12.43 -13.17 20.49
CA ILE A 530 11.05 -13.37 20.07
C ILE A 530 11.02 -14.43 18.98
N LYS A 531 10.07 -15.36 19.08
CA LYS A 531 9.73 -16.22 17.95
C LYS A 531 8.51 -15.66 17.24
N LEU A 532 8.66 -15.39 15.95
CA LEU A 532 7.58 -14.91 15.10
C LEU A 532 6.74 -16.08 14.59
N ARG A 533 5.44 -15.86 14.39
CA ARG A 533 4.54 -16.83 13.73
C ARG A 533 4.53 -16.66 12.21
N ASP A 534 4.85 -15.46 11.75
CA ASP A 534 4.91 -15.03 10.36
C ASP A 534 5.92 -13.89 10.24
N ALA A 535 5.98 -13.20 9.10
CA ALA A 535 6.99 -12.17 8.83
C ALA A 535 6.96 -10.95 9.79
N PHE A 536 5.87 -10.77 10.56
CA PHE A 536 5.62 -9.55 11.34
C PHE A 536 5.08 -9.80 12.76
N HIS A 537 4.36 -10.90 12.98
CA HIS A 537 3.63 -11.10 14.23
C HIS A 537 4.33 -12.05 15.19
N ALA A 538 4.35 -11.67 16.47
CA ALA A 538 4.81 -12.50 17.57
C ALA A 538 3.97 -13.78 17.74
N ASN A 539 4.62 -14.89 18.11
CA ASN A 539 3.94 -16.14 18.42
C ASN A 539 3.36 -16.12 19.86
N GLN A 540 2.05 -15.99 19.98
CA GLN A 540 1.36 -15.87 21.27
C GLN A 540 1.44 -17.12 22.15
N ASN A 541 1.74 -18.29 21.58
CA ASN A 541 1.74 -19.57 22.30
C ASN A 541 3.07 -19.84 23.04
N ILE A 542 4.07 -18.98 22.88
CA ILE A 542 5.39 -19.14 23.49
C ILE A 542 5.50 -18.20 24.69
N THR A 543 5.81 -18.77 25.85
CA THR A 543 6.15 -17.95 27.03
C THR A 543 7.56 -17.39 26.81
N TYR A 544 7.66 -16.09 26.57
CA TYR A 544 8.95 -15.42 26.41
C TYR A 544 9.74 -15.46 27.72
N ALA A 545 11.05 -15.70 27.64
CA ALA A 545 11.94 -15.34 28.73
C ALA A 545 11.86 -13.82 28.90
N LYS A 546 11.59 -13.35 30.13
CA LYS A 546 11.41 -11.92 30.45
C LYS A 546 12.75 -11.21 30.61
N ASP A 547 13.59 -11.39 29.60
CA ASP A 547 14.88 -10.74 29.46
C ASP A 547 14.74 -9.54 28.55
N PHE A 548 15.09 -8.37 29.06
CA PHE A 548 15.08 -7.11 28.35
C PHE A 548 16.40 -6.40 28.59
N SER A 549 17.26 -6.40 27.58
CA SER A 549 18.55 -5.73 27.65
C SER A 549 18.41 -4.22 27.45
N ALA A 550 19.22 -3.46 28.18
CA ALA A 550 19.28 -2.00 28.03
C ALA A 550 19.77 -1.59 26.63
N SER A 551 20.69 -2.36 26.05
CA SER A 551 21.18 -2.16 24.67
C SER A 551 20.07 -2.32 23.62
N ALA A 552 19.22 -3.36 23.72
CA ALA A 552 18.10 -3.54 22.80
C ALA A 552 17.07 -2.42 22.91
N PHE A 553 16.82 -1.94 24.13
CA PHE A 553 15.93 -0.81 24.38
C PHE A 553 16.46 0.48 23.73
N ALA A 554 17.76 0.75 23.84
CA ALA A 554 18.39 1.88 23.16
C ALA A 554 18.29 1.77 21.63
N ASP A 555 18.52 0.58 21.05
CA ASP A 555 18.41 0.37 19.60
C ASP A 555 16.99 0.58 19.07
N GLN A 556 15.97 0.18 19.83
CA GLN A 556 14.57 0.40 19.47
C GLN A 556 14.23 1.89 19.41
N ILE A 557 14.59 2.65 20.45
CA ILE A 557 14.39 4.10 20.50
C ILE A 557 15.13 4.77 19.33
N LYS A 558 16.40 4.40 19.11
CA LYS A 558 17.20 4.96 18.01
C LYS A 558 16.58 4.64 16.65
N GLY A 559 16.21 3.38 16.40
CA GLY A 559 15.64 2.93 15.14
C GLY A 559 14.33 3.64 14.78
N LEU A 560 13.41 3.72 15.74
CA LEU A 560 12.16 4.45 15.56
C LEU A 560 12.40 5.96 15.39
N SER A 561 13.40 6.53 16.08
CA SER A 561 13.79 7.94 15.93
C SER A 561 14.34 8.26 14.53
N GLU A 562 15.12 7.36 13.93
CA GLU A 562 15.52 7.53 12.53
C GLU A 562 14.31 7.46 11.59
N MET A 563 13.36 6.56 11.85
CA MET A 563 12.11 6.53 11.09
C MET A 563 11.30 7.82 11.29
N LEU A 564 11.33 8.46 12.47
CA LEU A 564 10.66 9.74 12.72
C LEU A 564 11.19 10.84 11.81
N ARG A 565 12.50 10.87 11.55
CA ARG A 565 13.12 11.84 10.61
C ARG A 565 12.58 11.67 9.20
N ILE A 566 12.36 10.42 8.78
CA ILE A 566 11.83 10.08 7.46
C ILE A 566 10.32 10.36 7.38
N THR A 567 9.56 10.14 8.46
CA THR A 567 8.12 10.40 8.50
C THR A 567 7.75 11.82 8.91
N ALA A 568 8.71 12.70 9.23
CA ALA A 568 8.44 14.08 9.65
C ALA A 568 7.54 14.81 8.65
N ASP A 569 6.27 15.04 9.01
CA ASP A 569 5.21 15.47 8.09
C ASP A 569 5.28 16.96 7.73
N TRP A 570 6.11 17.72 8.45
CA TRP A 570 6.47 19.10 8.14
C TRP A 570 7.68 19.25 7.20
N LYS A 571 8.39 18.16 6.88
CA LYS A 571 9.57 18.16 5.98
C LYS A 571 9.25 17.37 4.72
N ASN A 572 9.83 17.77 3.58
CA ASN A 572 9.92 16.90 2.41
C ASN A 572 11.11 15.95 2.60
N THR A 573 10.87 14.65 2.44
CA THR A 573 11.80 13.57 2.79
C THR A 573 11.76 12.48 1.73
N SER A 574 12.61 11.47 1.84
CA SER A 574 12.55 10.28 0.97
C SER A 574 11.21 9.54 1.04
N TYR A 575 10.47 9.64 2.15
CA TYR A 575 9.14 9.04 2.29
C TYR A 575 8.18 9.54 1.20
N ASP A 576 8.18 10.85 0.92
CA ASP A 576 7.27 11.49 -0.02
C ASP A 576 7.50 10.98 -1.45
N HIS A 577 8.77 10.80 -1.81
CA HIS A 577 9.20 10.30 -3.11
C HIS A 577 9.01 8.79 -3.27
N LEU A 578 9.09 8.00 -2.20
CA LEU A 578 8.97 6.54 -2.25
C LEU A 578 7.52 6.06 -2.17
N VAL A 579 6.74 6.58 -1.22
CA VAL A 579 5.40 6.06 -0.92
C VAL A 579 4.33 7.14 -0.75
N GLY A 580 4.71 8.37 -0.35
CA GLY A 580 3.75 9.44 -0.05
C GLY A 580 2.90 9.87 -1.26
N HIS A 581 3.45 9.78 -2.47
CA HIS A 581 2.76 10.11 -3.72
C HIS A 581 1.74 9.06 -4.18
N ILE A 582 1.74 7.87 -3.58
CA ILE A 582 0.88 6.76 -3.99
C ILE A 582 -0.54 7.04 -3.51
N LYS A 583 -1.49 7.03 -4.45
CA LYS A 583 -2.88 7.37 -4.16
C LYS A 583 -3.72 6.13 -3.95
N ALA A 584 -4.77 6.23 -3.12
CA ALA A 584 -5.75 5.16 -2.96
C ALA A 584 -6.41 4.77 -4.31
N GLN A 585 -6.54 5.74 -5.21
CA GLN A 585 -6.96 5.55 -6.61
C GLN A 585 -6.14 4.49 -7.36
N GLU A 586 -4.86 4.28 -7.01
CA GLU A 586 -4.02 3.28 -7.69
C GLU A 586 -4.40 1.84 -7.34
N LEU A 587 -5.21 1.61 -6.31
CA LEU A 587 -5.70 0.27 -5.95
C LEU A 587 -6.71 -0.27 -6.97
N THR A 588 -7.33 0.59 -7.79
CA THR A 588 -8.35 0.19 -8.77
C THR A 588 -8.31 1.05 -10.03
N ASN A 589 -8.43 0.40 -11.19
CA ASN A 589 -8.59 1.09 -12.47
C ASN A 589 -10.07 1.36 -12.83
N GLU A 590 -11.01 0.82 -12.05
CA GLU A 590 -12.44 0.82 -12.38
C GLU A 590 -13.16 2.11 -11.98
N ILE A 591 -12.66 2.82 -10.96
CA ILE A 591 -13.37 3.95 -10.33
C ILE A 591 -12.45 5.15 -10.37
N GLN A 592 -12.75 6.22 -11.11
CA GLN A 592 -12.00 7.48 -11.04
C GLN A 592 -12.76 8.45 -10.14
N SER A 593 -12.21 8.78 -8.97
CA SER A 593 -12.87 9.67 -8.00
C SER A 593 -11.88 10.60 -7.30
N GLU A 594 -12.27 11.86 -7.14
CA GLU A 594 -11.50 12.83 -6.35
C GLU A 594 -11.35 12.40 -4.89
N ALA A 595 -12.33 11.67 -4.33
CA ALA A 595 -12.24 11.09 -2.98
C ALA A 595 -11.12 10.05 -2.84
N LEU A 596 -10.72 9.40 -3.94
CA LEU A 596 -9.62 8.43 -3.97
C LEU A 596 -8.27 9.08 -4.27
N ASN A 597 -8.23 10.40 -4.49
CA ASN A 597 -7.01 11.16 -4.76
C ASN A 597 -6.14 11.40 -3.50
N ARG A 598 -6.56 10.86 -2.35
CA ARG A 598 -5.80 10.85 -1.10
C ARG A 598 -4.65 9.85 -1.12
N SER A 599 -3.62 10.11 -0.33
CA SER A 599 -2.48 9.18 -0.19
C SER A 599 -2.94 7.86 0.42
N LEU A 600 -2.45 6.74 -0.12
CA LEU A 600 -2.65 5.41 0.44
C LEU A 600 -1.86 5.22 1.74
N PHE A 601 -0.71 5.90 1.85
CA PHE A 601 0.18 5.83 3.01
C PHE A 601 0.36 7.24 3.62
N PRO A 602 -0.66 7.77 4.32
CA PRO A 602 -0.66 9.13 4.85
C PRO A 602 0.49 9.34 5.85
N LYS A 603 1.40 10.27 5.50
CA LYS A 603 2.65 10.52 6.21
C LYS A 603 2.42 11.04 7.64
N ASP A 604 1.45 11.92 7.82
CA ASP A 604 1.04 12.52 9.10
C ASP A 604 0.48 11.49 10.09
N MET A 605 -0.27 10.51 9.61
CA MET A 605 -0.77 9.39 10.42
C MET A 605 0.36 8.43 10.81
N LEU A 606 1.26 8.11 9.88
CA LEU A 606 2.41 7.25 10.16
C LEU A 606 3.43 7.92 11.08
N PHE A 607 3.59 9.24 10.97
CA PHE A 607 4.36 10.02 11.94
C PHE A 607 3.77 9.91 13.34
N ALA A 608 2.46 10.10 13.50
CA ALA A 608 1.79 9.97 14.80
C ALA A 608 1.89 8.56 15.37
N LEU A 609 1.72 7.52 14.55
CA LEU A 609 1.91 6.13 14.96
C LEU A 609 3.35 5.89 15.45
N ASN A 610 4.34 6.39 14.72
CA ASN A 610 5.74 6.25 15.11
C ASN A 610 6.07 7.00 16.42
N ILE A 611 5.51 8.20 16.60
CA ILE A 611 5.60 8.93 17.87
C ILE A 611 4.96 8.12 19.00
N ALA A 612 3.81 7.48 18.78
CA ALA A 612 3.15 6.66 19.78
C ALA A 612 4.02 5.47 20.21
N ASP A 613 4.62 4.75 19.26
CA ASP A 613 5.51 3.62 19.56
C ASP A 613 6.75 4.05 20.37
N VAL A 614 7.38 5.15 19.98
CA VAL A 614 8.52 5.70 20.75
C VAL A 614 8.07 6.21 22.11
N ALA A 615 6.90 6.83 22.21
CA ALA A 615 6.36 7.31 23.47
C ALA A 615 6.08 6.15 24.44
N VAL A 616 5.63 4.99 23.97
CA VAL A 616 5.49 3.78 24.81
C VAL A 616 6.84 3.44 25.45
N LEU A 617 7.90 3.35 24.64
CA LEU A 617 9.24 3.05 25.11
C LEU A 617 9.79 4.14 26.05
N LEU A 618 9.59 5.42 25.77
CA LEU A 618 10.11 6.50 26.62
C LEU A 618 9.32 6.65 27.92
N GLN A 619 8.01 6.40 27.91
CA GLN A 619 7.21 6.39 29.14
C GLN A 619 7.56 5.22 30.06
N ASP A 620 8.13 4.11 29.54
CA ASP A 620 8.67 3.05 30.41
C ASP A 620 9.68 3.55 31.43
N ILE A 621 10.36 4.67 31.17
CA ILE A 621 11.33 5.27 32.10
C ILE A 621 10.65 5.61 33.43
N THR A 622 9.39 6.05 33.42
CA THR A 622 8.65 6.49 34.60
C THR A 622 7.58 5.49 35.07
N LYS A 623 7.39 4.38 34.35
CA LYS A 623 6.43 3.31 34.68
C LYS A 623 7.05 2.21 35.54
N ARG A 624 6.17 1.36 36.11
CA ARG A 624 6.58 0.26 36.98
C ARG A 624 7.53 -0.70 36.27
N ALA A 625 8.57 -1.13 36.98
CA ALA A 625 9.64 -1.97 36.44
C ALA A 625 10.56 -1.24 35.43
N THR A 626 10.65 0.09 35.53
CA THR A 626 11.68 0.86 34.84
C THR A 626 13.09 0.30 35.10
N PRO A 627 13.95 0.21 34.06
CA PRO A 627 15.36 -0.11 34.21
C PRO A 627 16.20 1.11 34.59
N VAL A 628 15.61 2.31 34.63
CA VAL A 628 16.34 3.55 34.82
C VAL A 628 16.41 3.85 36.31
N PHE A 629 17.63 4.02 36.80
CA PHE A 629 17.89 4.47 38.15
C PHE A 629 18.48 5.88 38.12
N LEU A 630 18.27 6.61 39.20
CA LEU A 630 18.81 7.91 39.49
C LEU A 630 19.65 7.80 40.75
N VAL A 631 20.71 8.62 40.82
CA VAL A 631 21.55 8.75 42.01
C VAL A 631 21.42 10.19 42.50
N SER A 632 21.05 10.34 43.77
CA SER A 632 20.88 11.64 44.39
C SER A 632 22.19 12.27 44.84
N VAL A 633 22.11 13.54 45.26
CA VAL A 633 23.24 14.29 45.84
C VAL A 633 23.87 13.53 47.02
N ASP A 634 23.05 12.80 47.79
CA ASP A 634 23.48 12.00 48.95
C ASP A 634 23.92 10.57 48.58
N ASN A 635 24.10 10.27 47.29
CA ASN A 635 24.45 8.96 46.73
C ASN A 635 23.43 7.84 46.99
N ASN A 636 22.17 8.18 47.26
CA ASN A 636 21.11 7.17 47.31
C ASN A 636 20.63 6.83 45.90
N ILE A 637 20.28 5.56 45.68
CA ILE A 637 19.70 5.08 44.43
C ILE A 637 18.18 5.16 44.53
N VAL A 638 17.57 5.90 43.61
CA VAL A 638 16.11 6.00 43.44
C VAL A 638 15.75 5.50 42.05
N TRP A 639 14.80 4.58 41.93
CA TRP A 639 14.31 4.18 40.62
C TRP A 639 13.46 5.30 40.02
N ALA A 640 13.55 5.51 38.71
CA ALA A 640 12.90 6.64 38.05
C ALA A 640 11.36 6.66 38.23
N ASP A 641 10.72 5.50 38.42
CA ASP A 641 9.29 5.36 38.73
C ASP A 641 8.90 5.75 40.15
N GLN A 642 9.89 5.94 41.03
CA GLN A 642 9.73 6.34 42.44
C GLN A 642 10.15 7.80 42.69
N TYR A 643 10.75 8.45 41.69
CA TYR A 643 11.38 9.76 41.85
C TYR A 643 10.37 10.87 42.16
N SER A 644 9.19 10.86 41.54
CA SER A 644 8.16 11.88 41.76
C SER A 644 7.58 11.90 43.18
N THR A 645 7.77 10.81 43.93
CA THR A 645 7.35 10.66 45.33
C THR A 645 8.52 10.74 46.31
N SER A 646 9.72 11.02 45.83
CA SER A 646 10.94 11.15 46.62
C SER A 646 11.22 12.61 46.96
N ASP A 647 11.77 12.87 48.15
CA ASP A 647 12.29 14.19 48.53
C ASP A 647 13.74 14.40 48.06
N GLU A 648 14.32 13.43 47.37
CA GLU A 648 15.71 13.48 46.90
C GLU A 648 15.89 14.29 45.61
N THR A 649 17.03 14.96 45.49
CA THR A 649 17.44 15.61 44.22
C THR A 649 18.41 14.70 43.46
N ALA A 650 17.98 14.21 42.29
CA ALA A 650 18.81 13.40 41.40
C ALA A 650 19.83 14.26 40.63
N VAL A 651 21.09 13.82 40.60
CA VAL A 651 22.18 14.48 39.85
C VAL A 651 22.84 13.59 38.80
N MET A 652 22.69 12.28 38.94
CA MET A 652 23.20 11.27 38.02
C MET A 652 22.12 10.22 37.72
N GLY A 653 22.29 9.46 36.65
CA GLY A 653 21.39 8.37 36.32
C GLY A 653 22.04 7.33 35.42
N GLY A 654 21.42 6.17 35.34
CA GLY A 654 21.89 5.08 34.49
C GLY A 654 20.76 4.12 34.16
N ILE A 655 21.12 3.06 33.45
CA ILE A 655 20.18 2.03 33.00
C ILE A 655 20.77 0.64 33.26
N VAL A 656 19.90 -0.31 33.62
CA VAL A 656 20.28 -1.72 33.83
C VAL A 656 19.48 -2.68 32.95
N ASP A 657 20.03 -3.88 32.74
CA ASP A 657 19.28 -4.99 32.16
C ASP A 657 18.15 -5.44 33.11
N ILE A 658 17.06 -5.95 32.54
CA ILE A 658 16.05 -6.72 33.26
C ILE A 658 16.23 -8.19 32.90
N LYS A 659 16.49 -9.03 33.89
CA LYS A 659 16.75 -10.47 33.76
C LYS A 659 15.69 -11.23 34.53
N ASP A 660 14.96 -12.13 33.87
CA ASP A 660 13.83 -12.86 34.46
C ASP A 660 12.82 -11.93 35.20
N GLY A 661 12.55 -10.76 34.63
CA GLY A 661 11.67 -9.74 35.23
C GLY A 661 12.24 -8.98 36.43
N LYS A 662 13.53 -9.16 36.78
CA LYS A 662 14.22 -8.46 37.88
C LYS A 662 15.27 -7.50 37.35
N LYS A 663 15.39 -6.34 38.00
CA LYS A 663 16.40 -5.33 37.69
C LYS A 663 17.80 -5.86 38.05
N SER A 664 18.75 -5.77 37.13
CA SER A 664 20.15 -6.15 37.37
C SER A 664 20.81 -5.20 38.36
N ASN A 665 21.74 -5.71 39.17
CA ASN A 665 22.62 -4.92 40.02
C ASN A 665 23.87 -4.38 39.27
N ILE A 666 24.08 -4.85 38.05
CA ILE A 666 25.22 -4.49 37.21
C ILE A 666 24.76 -3.48 36.17
N VAL A 667 25.40 -2.32 36.19
CA VAL A 667 25.33 -1.30 35.14
C VAL A 667 26.48 -1.55 34.17
N ARG A 668 26.19 -1.64 32.88
CA ARG A 668 27.22 -1.70 31.84
C ARG A 668 27.39 -0.33 31.21
N SER A 669 28.63 0.14 31.14
CA SER A 669 28.95 1.48 30.64
C SER A 669 28.53 1.68 29.19
N LYS A 670 28.71 0.64 28.36
CA LYS A 670 28.22 0.61 26.97
C LYS A 670 26.72 0.86 26.88
N ASP A 671 25.92 0.27 27.75
CA ASP A 671 24.46 0.37 27.69
C ASP A 671 23.98 1.77 28.09
N VAL A 672 24.60 2.38 29.11
CA VAL A 672 24.33 3.78 29.52
C VAL A 672 24.68 4.75 28.38
N ALA A 673 25.85 4.59 27.76
CA ALA A 673 26.28 5.42 26.66
C ALA A 673 25.37 5.26 25.42
N GLN A 674 25.01 4.02 25.06
CA GLN A 674 24.07 3.75 23.95
C GLN A 674 22.69 4.34 24.22
N PHE A 675 22.17 4.24 25.45
CA PHE A 675 20.90 4.80 25.82
C PHE A 675 20.90 6.34 25.74
N LEU A 676 21.96 6.99 26.19
CA LEU A 676 22.13 8.44 26.03
C LEU A 676 22.12 8.84 24.54
N VAL A 677 22.88 8.13 23.70
CA VAL A 677 22.90 8.37 22.25
C VAL A 677 21.51 8.19 21.64
N ALA A 678 20.76 7.17 22.04
CA ALA A 678 19.40 6.94 21.55
C ALA A 678 18.43 8.06 21.93
N ILE A 679 18.48 8.56 23.18
CA ILE A 679 17.67 9.72 23.60
C ILE A 679 18.08 10.97 22.82
N ALA A 680 19.38 11.17 22.61
CA ALA A 680 19.86 12.30 21.81
C ALA A 680 19.34 12.25 20.37
N THR A 681 19.38 11.07 19.73
CA THR A 681 18.81 10.86 18.39
C THR A 681 17.31 11.17 18.36
N PHE A 682 16.55 10.77 19.38
CA PHE A 682 15.13 11.12 19.50
C PHE A 682 14.89 12.64 19.60
N LEU A 683 15.67 13.31 20.44
CA LEU A 683 15.57 14.76 20.63
C LEU A 683 15.85 15.52 19.32
N GLU A 684 16.84 15.06 18.54
CA GLU A 684 17.17 15.58 17.21
C GLU A 684 16.07 15.26 16.17
N ALA A 685 15.55 14.02 16.16
CA ALA A 685 14.52 13.59 15.22
C ALA A 685 13.20 14.36 15.37
N THR A 686 12.93 14.86 16.57
CA THR A 686 11.73 15.64 16.90
C THR A 686 11.95 17.16 16.80
N GLU A 687 13.09 17.63 16.29
CA GLU A 687 13.28 19.06 16.00
C GLU A 687 12.33 19.56 14.89
N GLY A 688 11.58 20.62 15.19
CA GLY A 688 10.56 21.19 14.31
C GLY A 688 9.15 20.59 14.47
N LEU A 689 8.97 19.66 15.42
CA LEU A 689 7.71 18.96 15.69
C LEU A 689 6.50 19.88 15.92
N GLU A 690 6.71 21.09 16.41
CA GLU A 690 5.65 22.11 16.56
C GLU A 690 4.94 22.48 15.25
N ASN A 691 5.54 22.12 14.10
CA ASN A 691 4.98 22.34 12.77
C ASN A 691 4.22 21.12 12.21
N THR A 692 4.03 20.06 13.00
CA THR A 692 3.29 18.86 12.58
C THR A 692 1.87 19.23 12.15
N ARG A 693 1.37 18.49 11.15
CA ARG A 693 0.03 18.62 10.58
C ARG A 693 -0.88 17.47 10.97
N SER A 694 -0.35 16.51 11.75
CA SER A 694 -1.09 15.34 12.17
C SER A 694 -2.29 15.71 13.04
N PRO A 695 -3.52 15.39 12.63
CA PRO A 695 -4.71 15.70 13.41
C PRO A 695 -4.71 14.98 14.76
N LEU A 696 -4.14 13.76 14.82
CA LEU A 696 -4.06 12.96 16.06
C LEU A 696 -3.19 13.61 17.14
N LEU A 697 -2.15 14.35 16.76
CA LEU A 697 -1.28 15.04 17.73
C LEU A 697 -1.79 16.43 18.12
N LEU A 698 -2.70 16.99 17.33
CA LEU A 698 -3.29 18.32 17.52
C LEU A 698 -4.68 18.25 18.17
N GLU A 699 -5.28 17.07 18.22
CA GLU A 699 -6.55 16.83 18.91
C GLU A 699 -6.40 17.11 20.42
N LYS A 700 -7.37 17.85 20.96
CA LYS A 700 -7.41 18.20 22.38
C LYS A 700 -8.16 17.14 23.16
N ASP A 701 -7.62 16.78 24.32
CA ASP A 701 -8.30 15.92 25.27
C ASP A 701 -9.38 16.70 26.06
N ALA A 702 -10.03 16.02 27.01
CA ALA A 702 -11.05 16.61 27.87
C ALA A 702 -10.54 17.77 28.75
N ASN A 703 -9.23 17.86 28.99
CA ASN A 703 -8.58 18.91 29.76
C ASN A 703 -8.10 20.08 28.88
N GLY A 704 -8.22 19.95 27.56
CA GLY A 704 -7.78 20.94 26.58
C GLY A 704 -6.31 20.82 26.17
N ASP A 705 -5.60 19.79 26.66
CA ASP A 705 -4.22 19.50 26.33
C ASP A 705 -4.13 18.65 25.06
N THR A 706 -3.06 18.82 24.29
CA THR A 706 -2.80 18.01 23.09
C THR A 706 -1.66 17.02 23.35
N PRO A 707 -1.63 15.85 22.68
CA PRO A 707 -0.47 14.96 22.73
C PRO A 707 0.84 15.65 22.35
N LEU A 708 0.78 16.62 21.43
CA LEU A 708 1.91 17.48 21.08
C LEU A 708 2.45 18.28 22.28
N SER A 709 1.57 18.83 23.13
CA SER A 709 1.99 19.60 24.31
C SER A 709 2.71 18.73 25.34
N LEU A 710 2.19 17.54 25.62
CA LEU A 710 2.80 16.55 26.50
C LEU A 710 4.17 16.09 25.97
N LEU A 711 4.27 15.87 24.65
CA LEU A 711 5.51 15.50 24.00
C LEU A 711 6.57 16.61 24.12
N ARG A 712 6.19 17.88 24.04
CA ARG A 712 7.11 19.01 24.26
C ARG A 712 7.64 19.06 25.69
N GLN A 713 6.79 18.78 26.68
CA GLN A 713 7.21 18.69 28.08
C GLN A 713 8.16 17.51 28.28
N GLY A 714 7.80 16.31 27.80
CA GLY A 714 8.66 15.13 27.92
C GLY A 714 10.04 15.32 27.27
N ARG A 715 10.15 16.11 26.19
CA ARG A 715 11.46 16.46 25.61
C ARG A 715 12.34 17.28 26.57
N ALA A 716 11.77 18.13 27.41
CA ALA A 716 12.55 18.85 28.43
C ALA A 716 13.09 17.88 29.49
N ASP A 717 12.25 16.95 29.96
CA ASP A 717 12.64 15.93 30.94
C ASP A 717 13.74 15.01 30.39
N LEU A 718 13.65 14.63 29.11
CA LEU A 718 14.68 13.83 28.46
C LEU A 718 16.03 14.56 28.34
N LYS A 719 16.03 15.90 28.18
CA LYS A 719 17.28 16.67 28.21
C LYS A 719 17.93 16.64 29.59
N LEU A 720 17.13 16.68 30.66
CA LEU A 720 17.62 16.52 32.02
C LEU A 720 18.15 15.10 32.26
N LEU A 721 17.47 14.09 31.73
CA LEU A 721 17.96 12.71 31.79
C LEU A 721 19.29 12.54 31.04
N VAL A 722 19.48 13.17 29.88
CA VAL A 722 20.78 13.19 29.17
C VAL A 722 21.89 13.77 30.05
N VAL A 723 21.62 14.86 30.78
CA VAL A 723 22.55 15.44 31.75
C VAL A 723 22.87 14.46 32.87
N ALA A 724 21.86 13.80 33.45
CA ALA A 724 22.05 12.82 34.51
C ALA A 724 22.88 11.60 34.05
N LEU A 725 22.62 11.08 32.84
CA LEU A 725 23.38 9.98 32.23
C LEU A 725 24.83 10.40 31.95
N ALA A 726 25.03 11.61 31.42
CA ALA A 726 26.37 12.14 31.14
C ALA A 726 27.19 12.32 32.43
N ASN A 727 26.57 12.84 33.50
CA ASN A 727 27.20 12.95 34.82
C ASN A 727 27.59 11.58 35.38
N PHE A 728 26.76 10.56 35.20
CA PHE A 728 27.11 9.21 35.65
C PHE A 728 28.31 8.65 34.87
N ILE A 729 28.34 8.83 33.53
CA ILE A 729 29.47 8.43 32.70
C ILE A 729 30.75 9.15 33.15
N SER A 730 30.73 10.48 33.24
CA SER A 730 31.93 11.28 33.52
C SER A 730 32.44 11.16 34.96
N ASN A 731 31.58 10.86 35.94
CA ASN A 731 31.98 10.84 37.36
C ASN A 731 32.08 9.43 37.96
N GLN A 732 31.19 8.51 37.61
CA GLN A 732 31.12 7.17 38.24
C GLN A 732 31.82 6.09 37.43
N LEU A 733 31.86 6.23 36.10
CA LEU A 733 32.42 5.21 35.21
C LEU A 733 33.87 5.49 34.81
N VAL A 734 34.30 6.75 34.79
CA VAL A 734 35.71 7.13 34.58
C VAL A 734 36.53 6.68 35.79
N SER A 735 37.61 5.93 35.53
CA SER A 735 38.60 5.50 36.54
C SER A 735 39.68 6.56 36.80
N GLU A 736 40.54 6.32 37.79
CA GLU A 736 41.70 7.18 38.08
C GLU A 736 42.65 7.32 36.87
N ASN A 737 42.65 6.35 35.96
CA ASN A 737 43.42 6.38 34.71
C ASN A 737 42.72 7.14 33.57
N ALA A 738 41.64 7.87 33.86
CA ALA A 738 40.79 8.56 32.88
C ALA A 738 40.16 7.65 31.80
N LEU A 739 40.13 6.33 32.04
CA LEU A 739 39.46 5.33 31.19
C LEU A 739 38.16 4.84 31.84
N ILE A 740 37.16 4.55 31.01
CA ILE A 740 35.84 4.03 31.38
C ILE A 740 35.95 2.56 31.79
N GLN A 741 35.49 2.24 33.01
CA GLN A 741 35.32 0.87 33.47
C GLN A 741 34.12 0.21 32.80
N SER A 742 34.17 -1.08 32.46
CA SER A 742 33.07 -1.74 31.75
C SER A 742 31.80 -1.91 32.59
N GLN A 743 31.94 -1.99 33.92
CA GLN A 743 30.84 -2.33 34.83
C GLN A 743 30.89 -1.51 36.13
N TYR A 744 29.70 -1.23 36.65
CA TYR A 744 29.48 -0.61 37.97
C TYR A 744 28.42 -1.40 38.75
N TYR A 745 28.68 -1.66 40.03
CA TYR A 745 27.81 -2.44 40.91
C TYR A 745 26.98 -1.52 41.82
N LEU A 746 25.66 -1.49 41.62
CA LEU A 746 24.76 -0.54 42.30
C LEU A 746 24.71 -0.73 43.82
N HIS A 747 24.58 -1.96 44.31
CA HIS A 747 24.52 -2.23 45.75
C HIS A 747 25.79 -1.85 46.51
N GLN A 748 26.94 -1.88 45.83
CA GLN A 748 28.24 -1.55 46.42
C GLN A 748 28.63 -0.10 46.15
N MET A 749 27.98 0.55 45.18
CA MET A 749 28.38 1.86 44.63
C MET A 749 29.85 1.88 44.22
N THR A 750 30.32 0.77 43.62
CA THR A 750 31.71 0.60 43.21
C THR A 750 31.82 0.15 41.76
N ARG A 751 32.87 0.63 41.09
CA ARG A 751 33.31 0.13 39.79
C ARG A 751 33.79 -1.32 39.92
N SER A 752 33.76 -2.07 38.83
CA SER A 752 34.39 -3.38 38.78
C SER A 752 35.89 -3.27 39.06
N ASN A 753 36.42 -4.21 39.85
CA ASN A 753 37.86 -4.34 40.11
C ASN A 753 38.61 -4.96 38.92
N ASN A 754 37.92 -5.27 37.80
CA ASN A 754 38.55 -5.79 36.61
C ASN A 754 39.36 -4.68 35.91
N PRO A 755 40.69 -4.79 35.79
CA PRO A 755 41.52 -3.76 35.17
C PRO A 755 41.43 -3.76 33.63
N VAL A 756 40.69 -4.68 33.01
CA VAL A 756 40.61 -4.76 31.55
C VAL A 756 39.68 -3.66 30.99
N TYR A 757 40.29 -2.64 30.40
CA TYR A 757 39.60 -1.60 29.66
C TYR A 757 39.37 -2.04 28.21
N ASN A 758 38.13 -2.06 27.75
CA ASN A 758 37.83 -2.32 26.35
C ASN A 758 37.60 -0.99 25.61
N VAL A 759 38.17 -0.91 24.39
CA VAL A 759 38.12 0.29 23.55
C VAL A 759 36.69 0.65 23.17
N GLU A 760 35.82 -0.35 22.97
CA GLU A 760 34.43 -0.13 22.59
C GLU A 760 33.68 0.76 23.61
N GLU A 761 33.87 0.52 24.91
CA GLU A 761 33.29 1.32 26.00
C GLU A 761 33.83 2.76 26.00
N GLN A 762 35.11 2.95 25.67
CA GLN A 762 35.71 4.28 25.61
C GLN A 762 35.05 5.09 24.49
N VAL A 763 35.00 4.52 23.30
CA VAL A 763 34.59 5.23 22.09
C VAL A 763 33.09 5.50 22.08
N ILE A 764 32.25 4.58 22.56
CA ILE A 764 30.82 4.86 22.70
C ILE A 764 30.54 5.92 23.77
N SER A 765 31.34 5.96 24.85
CA SER A 765 31.23 6.99 25.89
C SER A 765 31.67 8.36 25.39
N ILE A 766 32.73 8.44 24.58
CA ILE A 766 33.12 9.68 23.86
C ILE A 766 31.94 10.21 23.04
N ARG A 767 31.29 9.35 22.24
CA ARG A 767 30.13 9.76 21.42
C ARG A 767 28.96 10.22 22.28
N ALA A 768 28.65 9.50 23.36
CA ALA A 768 27.60 9.86 24.29
C ALA A 768 27.86 11.23 24.96
N LEU A 769 29.08 11.48 25.42
CA LEU A 769 29.48 12.75 26.03
C LEU A 769 29.45 13.91 25.02
N LEU A 770 29.86 13.67 23.77
CA LEU A 770 29.71 14.66 22.69
C LEU A 770 28.24 15.00 22.43
N LYS A 771 27.35 14.00 22.40
CA LYS A 771 25.90 14.23 22.28
C LYS A 771 25.34 14.99 23.48
N ALA A 772 25.78 14.67 24.69
CA ALA A 772 25.39 15.38 25.89
C ALA A 772 25.84 16.86 25.85
N TRP A 773 27.06 17.13 25.41
CA TRP A 773 27.55 18.50 25.19
C TRP A 773 26.73 19.23 24.12
N GLN A 774 26.41 18.58 22.99
CA GLN A 774 25.60 19.19 21.93
C GLN A 774 24.22 19.64 22.44
N ILE A 775 23.59 18.84 23.32
CA ILE A 775 22.26 19.10 23.87
C ILE A 775 22.29 20.14 25.01
N SER A 776 23.22 19.98 25.96
CA SER A 776 23.24 20.76 27.20
C SER A 776 24.12 22.00 27.15
N LYS A 777 25.10 22.04 26.24
CA LYS A 777 26.19 23.04 26.17
C LYS A 777 27.06 23.10 27.43
N ILE A 778 27.14 22.02 28.20
CA ILE A 778 28.01 21.91 29.37
C ILE A 778 29.40 21.41 28.92
N ASP A 779 30.41 22.29 29.00
CA ASP A 779 31.76 22.00 28.48
C ASP A 779 32.47 20.85 29.22
N ALA A 780 32.10 20.56 30.47
CA ALA A 780 32.67 19.43 31.20
C ALA A 780 32.53 18.10 30.45
N TYR A 781 31.45 17.90 29.69
CA TYR A 781 31.27 16.65 28.93
C TYR A 781 32.24 16.53 27.75
N ILE A 782 32.51 17.63 27.06
CA ILE A 782 33.49 17.61 25.98
C ILE A 782 34.91 17.46 26.52
N TRP A 783 35.21 18.04 27.69
CA TRP A 783 36.48 17.82 28.39
C TRP A 783 36.67 16.37 28.78
N SER A 784 35.66 15.72 29.38
CA SER A 784 35.72 14.30 29.70
C SER A 784 35.91 13.43 28.45
N ALA A 785 35.28 13.76 27.32
CA ALA A 785 35.49 13.04 26.07
C ALA A 785 36.94 13.18 25.55
N GLN A 786 37.54 14.36 25.66
CA GLN A 786 38.93 14.61 25.32
C GLN A 786 39.90 13.86 26.24
N GLU A 787 39.64 13.85 27.55
CA GLU A 787 40.44 13.14 28.55
C GLU A 787 40.45 11.63 28.31
N ILE A 788 39.29 11.04 27.99
CA ILE A 788 39.20 9.62 27.60
C ILE A 788 40.07 9.37 26.36
N TYR A 789 39.97 10.22 25.33
CA TYR A 789 40.81 10.10 24.13
C TYR A 789 42.32 10.19 24.44
N PHE A 790 42.74 11.13 25.29
CA PHE A 790 44.15 11.24 25.70
C PHE A 790 44.61 10.01 26.49
N ALA A 791 43.76 9.48 27.38
CA ALA A 791 44.03 8.26 28.11
C ALA A 791 44.14 7.04 27.17
N MET A 792 43.27 6.94 26.15
CA MET A 792 43.36 5.91 25.11
C MET A 792 44.69 6.00 24.36
N ASN A 793 45.11 7.20 23.94
CA ASN A 793 46.39 7.40 23.25
C ASN A 793 47.59 6.99 24.11
N LYS A 794 47.54 7.23 25.42
CA LYS A 794 48.63 6.92 26.34
C LYS A 794 48.71 5.44 26.69
N GLN A 795 47.56 4.77 26.83
CA GLN A 795 47.49 3.44 27.46
C GLN A 795 47.09 2.32 26.50
N LEU A 796 46.27 2.63 25.50
CA LEU A 796 45.63 1.67 24.60
C LEU A 796 46.18 1.72 23.18
N PHE A 797 46.82 2.82 22.77
CA PHE A 797 47.50 2.89 21.48
C PHE A 797 48.71 1.95 21.44
N ASP A 798 48.85 1.22 20.34
CA ASP A 798 49.98 0.34 20.09
C ASP A 798 50.69 0.71 18.79
N GLY A 799 52.00 0.93 18.88
CA GLY A 799 52.82 1.34 17.74
C GLY A 799 53.04 0.25 16.70
N GLN A 800 52.94 -1.03 17.08
CA GLN A 800 53.12 -2.16 16.16
C GLN A 800 51.84 -2.40 15.35
N GLU A 801 50.69 -2.44 16.02
CA GLU A 801 49.37 -2.56 15.40
C GLU A 801 48.96 -1.30 14.63
N LYS A 802 49.67 -0.19 14.84
CA LYS A 802 49.38 1.09 14.20
C LYS A 802 47.94 1.55 14.48
N PHE A 803 47.39 1.11 15.62
CA PHE A 803 46.02 1.33 16.05
C PHE A 803 45.87 1.04 17.56
N TYR A 804 44.65 1.11 18.08
CA TYR A 804 44.35 0.81 19.48
C TYR A 804 44.20 -0.70 19.72
N LEU A 805 44.60 -1.13 20.91
CA LEU A 805 44.37 -2.44 21.50
C LEU A 805 43.44 -2.32 22.71
N ASN A 806 42.81 -3.41 23.10
CA ASN A 806 42.17 -3.49 24.41
C ASN A 806 43.24 -3.47 25.53
N GLY A 807 42.80 -3.20 26.76
CA GLY A 807 43.67 -3.16 27.94
C GLY A 807 44.38 -4.48 28.24
N ASP A 808 43.81 -5.61 27.78
CA ASP A 808 44.41 -6.94 27.81
C ASP A 808 45.36 -7.23 26.62
N LYS A 809 45.64 -6.20 25.81
CA LYS A 809 46.44 -6.24 24.58
C LYS A 809 45.84 -7.06 23.44
N SER A 810 44.56 -7.44 23.52
CA SER A 810 43.87 -8.07 22.39
C SER A 810 43.59 -7.06 21.27
N ALA A 811 43.79 -7.50 20.03
CA ALA A 811 43.52 -6.69 18.84
C ALA A 811 42.02 -6.45 18.65
N LEU A 812 41.69 -5.24 18.19
CA LEU A 812 40.31 -4.89 17.88
C LEU A 812 39.82 -5.63 16.63
N ASP A 813 38.62 -6.17 16.73
CA ASP A 813 37.91 -6.72 15.57
C ASP A 813 37.46 -5.60 14.62
N PHE A 814 36.95 -5.99 13.45
CA PHE A 814 36.49 -5.04 12.44
C PHE A 814 35.37 -4.10 12.96
N PRO A 815 34.29 -4.61 13.59
CA PRO A 815 33.26 -3.76 14.21
C PRO A 815 33.80 -2.70 15.18
N MET A 816 34.71 -3.08 16.08
CA MET A 816 35.31 -2.17 17.05
C MET A 816 36.15 -1.10 16.34
N LYS A 817 36.94 -1.47 15.33
CA LYS A 817 37.76 -0.52 14.54
C LYS A 817 36.92 0.56 13.87
N VAL A 818 35.81 0.18 13.23
CA VAL A 818 34.89 1.14 12.58
C VAL A 818 34.26 2.07 13.60
N ASN A 819 33.80 1.55 14.74
CA ASN A 819 33.18 2.38 15.78
C ASN A 819 34.20 3.34 16.42
N THR A 820 35.45 2.90 16.60
CA THR A 820 36.56 3.76 17.05
C THR A 820 36.85 4.88 16.06
N LEU A 821 36.96 4.57 14.77
CA LEU A 821 37.18 5.60 13.74
C LEU A 821 36.05 6.64 13.75
N LEU A 822 34.79 6.21 13.79
CA LEU A 822 33.64 7.11 13.85
C LEU A 822 33.69 8.03 15.08
N ALA A 823 33.83 7.46 16.27
CA ALA A 823 33.86 8.25 17.51
C ALA A 823 34.99 9.29 17.52
N LEU A 824 36.18 8.89 17.08
CA LEU A 824 37.33 9.80 17.09
C LEU A 824 37.21 10.85 15.99
N MET A 825 36.68 10.52 14.81
CA MET A 825 36.40 11.52 13.77
C MET A 825 35.32 12.52 14.20
N GLU A 826 34.30 12.09 14.95
CA GLU A 826 33.31 12.99 15.57
C GLU A 826 33.96 13.91 16.62
N LEU A 827 34.94 13.42 17.39
CA LEU A 827 35.67 14.20 18.40
C LEU A 827 36.70 15.16 17.78
N LYS A 828 37.27 14.82 16.62
CA LYS A 828 38.38 15.53 15.98
C LYS A 828 38.23 17.06 15.93
N PRO A 829 37.09 17.66 15.53
CA PRO A 829 36.93 19.12 15.46
C PRO A 829 37.14 19.82 16.81
N HIS A 830 37.04 19.07 17.90
CA HIS A 830 37.14 19.56 19.26
C HIS A 830 38.51 19.30 19.88
N LEU A 831 39.43 18.64 19.17
CA LEU A 831 40.77 18.37 19.68
C LEU A 831 41.74 19.53 19.39
N PRO A 832 42.80 19.72 20.20
CA PRO A 832 43.91 20.59 19.85
C PRO A 832 44.56 20.20 18.51
N ARG A 833 45.12 21.17 17.78
CA ARG A 833 45.66 20.95 16.42
C ARG A 833 46.69 19.82 16.35
N ALA A 834 47.56 19.69 17.34
CA ALA A 834 48.54 18.61 17.40
C ALA A 834 47.89 17.22 17.46
N SER A 835 46.85 17.08 18.29
CA SER A 835 46.07 15.85 18.45
C SER A 835 45.21 15.54 17.22
N GLN A 836 44.72 16.56 16.51
CA GLN A 836 44.05 16.37 15.22
C GLN A 836 44.98 15.73 14.20
N ILE A 837 46.20 16.25 14.06
CA ILE A 837 47.21 15.72 13.13
C ILE A 837 47.59 14.28 13.51
N GLN A 838 47.75 14.02 14.81
CA GLN A 838 48.02 12.67 15.31
C GLN A 838 46.91 11.70 14.92
N LEU A 839 45.66 12.07 15.20
CA LEU A 839 44.49 11.26 14.88
C LEU A 839 44.32 11.04 13.37
N GLU A 840 44.59 12.06 12.55
CA GLU A 840 44.60 11.93 11.08
C GLU A 840 45.59 10.85 10.62
N LYS A 841 46.78 10.79 11.20
CA LYS A 841 47.77 9.76 10.89
C LYS A 841 47.34 8.37 11.34
N ILE A 842 46.73 8.25 12.53
CA ILE A 842 46.19 6.97 13.02
C ILE A 842 45.06 6.49 12.10
N ALA A 843 44.17 7.38 11.69
CA ALA A 843 42.97 7.02 10.93
C ALA A 843 43.25 6.78 9.43
N ALA A 844 44.22 7.47 8.82
CA ALA A 844 44.42 7.49 7.38
C ALA A 844 44.57 6.09 6.73
N PRO A 845 45.43 5.17 7.24
CA PRO A 845 45.55 3.82 6.69
C PRO A 845 44.23 3.05 6.70
N TRP A 846 43.46 3.17 7.78
CA TRP A 846 42.19 2.46 7.95
C TRP A 846 41.08 3.05 7.09
N LEU A 847 41.01 4.38 6.96
CA LEU A 847 40.08 5.05 6.07
C LEU A 847 40.37 4.71 4.60
N ALA A 848 41.65 4.64 4.21
CA ALA A 848 42.03 4.16 2.88
C ALA A 848 41.55 2.73 2.64
N SER A 849 41.71 1.83 3.62
CA SER A 849 41.23 0.46 3.51
C SER A 849 39.71 0.35 3.42
N LEU A 850 38.95 1.12 4.21
CA LEU A 850 37.48 1.12 4.16
C LEU A 850 36.95 1.57 2.80
N ARG A 851 37.63 2.53 2.14
CA ARG A 851 37.31 2.96 0.77
C ARG A 851 37.60 1.88 -0.28
N SER A 852 38.59 1.03 -0.02
CA SER A 852 39.02 -0.03 -0.95
C SER A 852 38.26 -1.35 -0.83
N LEU A 853 37.52 -1.56 0.27
CA LEU A 853 36.55 -2.65 0.42
C LEU A 853 35.46 -2.51 -0.63
#